data_AF-A0A0L1J9N4-F1
#
_entry.id   AF-A0A0L1J9N4-F1
#
_cell.length_a   1.000
_cell.length_b   1.000
_cell.length_c   1.000
_cell.angle_alpha   90.00
_cell.angle_beta   90.00
_cell.angle_gamma   90.00
#
_symmetry.space_group_name_H-M   'P 1'
#
loop_
_entity.id
_entity.type
_entity.pdbx_description
1 polymer ?
#
loop_
_entity_poly.entity_id
_entity_poly.type
_entity_poly.pdbx_seq_one_letter_code
_entity_poly.pdbx_strand_id
1 'polypeptide(L)'
;MSDTPSPSATPTAQSGSRARYEKRHRARHLKSRNGCYTCKQRRVKCDEVRPVCGACSFRGESCSFPPPAPPTSVDSEDSRRSRNPRRVAPVPNPLQPLEFYLPGSPEPSLHGRIINMADMNLLTKFMLQTSKKMSLHPRRMLIWQQVIPDMAAQKEYLMHLLLALAGAHTLYESDMARTGTLNKDDNQSNTSSIDNSAIRDLHRVIEHHQRGLEGFREALSDMSASTAEYVFCGSLLIVAFAFASLSIRDLNMTELGLSNGEIYETPFTDWLHLVRGLTSVLQEHWFTLKTSRLRSMLHYDYANDDWRHTLSLARVPRLTYGSRVVLIFTQGATHSLSMLRTYAATLSSSPAANEANATSPQSSSDTQTGNADNPSQEHANTIDKLEEIYMRILNVFHFSDSGRDCSASRDFQIDLEEAAVASWPSMVSNAFITSLKPRGQVEIAEGFSYTILAHFYLVFLLLGDLWYLNRAFHKEIQKIFRLQVKRKLVDICHHHSSTSTEMDSTEGMFEFKLYRYTPSLGAAVLFLILFALITLYHLYQVIRLRSWYFLVFVFGGVFQVIGYICRALAHNDTNSIPIYSIGTIMILLAPPLYAASIYMTLGRLIKYLDAEALSIVPTRWLTLIFVIGDVVAFVMQAAGGGIMASGSLSAMNTGETVTIVGLAVQLAFFSVFIVTSTIFHWRIHHNPTERSLIKGQSKWTETTWVTVMGVLYVSSVLILVRSIFRLIEYAQGNAGYLISHEVFMYVFDSMLMFFTMVVMGFYHPSKLLNPGRMGRQSGDTTTQLYRLESA
;
A
#
# COMPACT_ATOMS: atom_id res chain seq x y z
N MET A 1 6.60 -55.23 -75.90
CA MET A 1 7.82 -55.91 -76.37
C MET A 1 8.99 -55.08 -75.85
N SER A 2 9.62 -55.47 -74.74
CA SER A 2 10.92 -56.22 -74.67
C SER A 2 12.07 -55.47 -75.38
N ASP A 3 13.26 -55.19 -74.85
CA ASP A 3 14.00 -55.61 -73.64
C ASP A 3 15.14 -54.62 -73.29
N THR A 4 15.56 -54.67 -72.02
CA THR A 4 16.77 -54.24 -71.26
C THR A 4 18.17 -54.33 -71.94
N PRO A 5 19.33 -53.94 -71.31
CA PRO A 5 19.61 -53.21 -70.03
C PRO A 5 20.75 -52.13 -70.03
N SER A 6 20.68 -51.23 -69.02
CA SER A 6 21.68 -50.57 -68.10
C SER A 6 23.21 -50.49 -68.36
N PRO A 7 24.00 -49.66 -67.61
CA PRO A 7 23.73 -48.42 -66.83
C PRO A 7 24.80 -47.30 -66.98
N SER A 8 24.50 -46.05 -66.56
CA SER A 8 25.28 -45.27 -65.55
C SER A 8 25.06 -43.74 -65.61
N ALA A 9 25.12 -43.14 -64.41
CA ALA A 9 25.25 -41.71 -64.06
C ALA A 9 23.97 -40.86 -63.94
N THR A 10 23.62 -40.52 -62.69
CA THR A 10 22.87 -39.29 -62.29
C THR A 10 22.97 -39.08 -60.76
N PRO A 11 22.69 -37.88 -60.21
CA PRO A 11 23.68 -37.11 -59.45
C PRO A 11 23.38 -37.03 -57.95
N THR A 12 24.40 -36.63 -57.21
CA THR A 12 24.45 -36.44 -55.76
C THR A 12 23.57 -35.28 -55.24
N ALA A 13 22.72 -35.57 -54.25
CA ALA A 13 22.19 -34.58 -53.31
C ALA A 13 22.04 -35.18 -51.89
N GLN A 14 22.64 -34.45 -50.94
CA GLN A 14 22.76 -34.54 -49.49
C GLN A 14 21.73 -35.39 -48.70
N SER A 15 22.23 -36.33 -47.88
CA SER A 15 21.45 -37.12 -46.91
C SER A 15 21.58 -36.58 -45.48
N GLY A 16 20.44 -36.27 -44.85
CA GLY A 16 20.33 -36.04 -43.41
C GLY A 16 20.43 -37.35 -42.60
N SER A 17 21.30 -37.39 -41.60
CA SER A 17 21.49 -38.54 -40.71
C SER A 17 20.52 -38.49 -39.52
N ARG A 18 19.67 -39.52 -39.41
CA ARG A 18 18.80 -39.86 -38.27
C ARG A 18 19.58 -39.91 -36.95
N ALA A 19 19.16 -39.12 -35.96
CA ALA A 19 19.61 -39.25 -34.58
C ALA A 19 18.98 -40.49 -33.91
N ARG A 20 19.83 -41.30 -33.27
CA ARG A 20 19.48 -42.49 -32.48
C ARG A 20 18.65 -42.09 -31.26
N TYR A 21 17.49 -42.72 -31.09
CA TYR A 21 16.78 -42.75 -29.80
C TYR A 21 17.53 -43.70 -28.85
N GLU A 22 18.18 -43.15 -27.83
CA GLU A 22 18.69 -43.95 -26.70
C GLU A 22 17.52 -44.48 -25.87
N LYS A 23 17.52 -45.79 -25.63
CA LYS A 23 16.56 -46.47 -24.76
C LYS A 23 16.79 -46.05 -23.31
N ARG A 24 15.85 -45.28 -22.75
CA ARG A 24 15.72 -44.97 -21.31
C ARG A 24 15.83 -46.27 -20.48
N HIS A 25 16.89 -46.38 -19.67
CA HIS A 25 17.01 -47.44 -18.66
C HIS A 25 15.94 -47.23 -17.57
N ARG A 26 15.15 -48.27 -17.30
CA ARG A 26 14.04 -48.26 -16.32
C ARG A 26 14.62 -48.46 -14.91
N ALA A 27 14.35 -47.54 -13.98
CA ALA A 27 14.73 -47.66 -12.57
C ALA A 27 14.13 -48.94 -11.94
N ARG A 28 14.93 -49.67 -11.16
CA ARG A 28 14.49 -50.85 -10.40
C ARG A 28 13.84 -50.39 -9.08
N HIS A 29 12.53 -50.51 -8.96
CA HIS A 29 11.81 -50.27 -7.70
C HIS A 29 11.76 -51.54 -6.82
N LEU A 30 11.85 -51.36 -5.49
CA LEU A 30 11.64 -52.44 -4.50
C LEU A 30 10.20 -52.97 -4.59
N LYS A 31 10.06 -54.30 -4.64
CA LYS A 31 8.75 -54.99 -4.74
C LYS A 31 8.04 -54.98 -3.39
N SER A 32 6.76 -54.62 -3.34
CA SER A 32 5.95 -54.77 -2.12
C SER A 32 5.72 -56.26 -1.83
N ARG A 33 5.95 -56.69 -0.58
CA ARG A 33 5.90 -58.12 -0.20
C ARG A 33 4.48 -58.68 -0.30
N ASN A 34 3.45 -57.86 -0.01
CA ASN A 34 2.05 -58.30 0.05
C ASN A 34 1.17 -57.77 -1.11
N GLY A 35 1.78 -57.20 -2.16
CA GLY A 35 1.05 -56.71 -3.34
C GLY A 35 0.25 -57.79 -4.08
N CYS A 36 -0.82 -57.35 -4.76
CA CYS A 36 -1.67 -58.21 -5.59
C CYS A 36 -0.91 -58.84 -6.77
N TYR A 37 -1.41 -59.96 -7.29
CA TYR A 37 -0.76 -60.71 -8.38
C TYR A 37 -0.58 -59.86 -9.64
N THR A 38 -1.59 -59.08 -10.00
CA THR A 38 -1.62 -58.23 -11.21
C THR A 38 -0.54 -57.14 -11.16
N CYS A 39 -0.38 -56.46 -10.01
CA CYS A 39 0.67 -55.46 -9.83
C CYS A 39 2.08 -56.08 -9.79
N LYS A 40 2.22 -57.26 -9.15
CA LYS A 40 3.48 -58.01 -9.10
C LYS A 40 3.92 -58.48 -10.50
N GLN A 41 3.00 -59.01 -11.31
CA GLN A 41 3.27 -59.44 -12.68
C GLN A 41 3.70 -58.26 -13.56
N ARG A 42 3.09 -57.09 -13.35
CA ARG A 42 3.40 -55.85 -14.07
C ARG A 42 4.63 -55.12 -13.56
N ARG A 43 5.27 -55.60 -12.49
CA ARG A 43 6.45 -55.00 -11.85
C ARG A 43 6.22 -53.51 -11.47
N VAL A 44 5.01 -53.19 -11.03
CA VAL A 44 4.62 -51.86 -10.50
C VAL A 44 4.34 -51.95 -9.00
N LYS A 45 4.46 -50.83 -8.27
CA LYS A 45 4.18 -50.78 -6.83
C LYS A 45 2.68 -50.98 -6.59
N CYS A 46 2.33 -51.99 -5.80
CA CYS A 46 0.98 -52.18 -5.30
C CYS A 46 0.81 -51.38 -4.01
N ASP A 47 -0.31 -50.69 -3.87
CA ASP A 47 -0.77 -49.99 -2.67
C ASP A 47 -1.45 -50.92 -1.65
N GLU A 48 -1.55 -52.22 -1.97
CA GLU A 48 -2.02 -53.31 -1.09
C GLU A 48 -3.48 -53.19 -0.59
N VAL A 49 -4.23 -52.22 -1.11
CA VAL A 49 -5.66 -51.97 -0.79
C VAL A 49 -6.54 -53.12 -1.29
N ARG A 50 -7.37 -53.69 -0.40
CA ARG A 50 -8.34 -54.76 -0.70
C ARG A 50 -9.77 -54.18 -0.77
N PRO A 51 -10.68 -54.70 -1.62
CA PRO A 51 -10.54 -55.90 -2.47
C PRO A 51 -9.76 -55.67 -3.77
N VAL A 52 -9.66 -54.43 -4.24
CA VAL A 52 -8.97 -54.05 -5.48
C VAL A 52 -7.98 -52.93 -5.19
N CYS A 53 -6.72 -53.13 -5.57
CA CYS A 53 -5.68 -52.14 -5.38
C CYS A 53 -5.86 -50.96 -6.37
N GLY A 54 -5.41 -49.75 -6.00
CA GLY A 54 -5.62 -48.54 -6.79
C GLY A 54 -5.04 -48.62 -8.21
N ALA A 55 -3.91 -49.31 -8.38
CA ALA A 55 -3.29 -49.51 -9.69
C ALA A 55 -4.10 -50.44 -10.62
N CYS A 56 -4.80 -51.44 -10.08
CA CYS A 56 -5.71 -52.31 -10.84
C CYS A 56 -7.06 -51.64 -11.09
N SER A 57 -7.59 -50.92 -10.09
CA SER A 57 -8.84 -50.16 -10.19
C SER A 57 -8.75 -49.08 -11.30
N PHE A 58 -7.64 -48.34 -11.34
CA PHE A 58 -7.40 -47.30 -12.35
C PHE A 58 -7.43 -47.83 -13.79
N ARG A 59 -7.16 -49.13 -14.00
CA ARG A 59 -7.11 -49.75 -15.33
C ARG A 59 -8.29 -50.68 -15.60
N GLY A 60 -9.21 -50.85 -14.65
CA GLY A 60 -10.31 -51.79 -14.77
C GLY A 60 -9.86 -53.26 -14.93
N GLU A 61 -8.69 -53.62 -14.39
CA GLU A 61 -8.13 -54.98 -14.48
C GLU A 61 -8.51 -55.82 -13.24
N SER A 62 -8.57 -57.15 -13.41
CA SER A 62 -8.84 -58.06 -12.30
C SER A 62 -7.72 -58.00 -11.26
N CYS A 63 -8.10 -57.83 -9.99
CA CYS A 63 -7.17 -57.69 -8.87
C CYS A 63 -7.38 -58.83 -7.87
N SER A 64 -6.36 -59.66 -7.68
CA SER A 64 -6.40 -60.80 -6.76
C SER A 64 -5.16 -60.80 -5.86
N PHE A 65 -5.36 -61.07 -4.58
CA PHE A 65 -4.33 -61.05 -3.55
C PHE A 65 -4.00 -62.47 -3.06
N PRO A 66 -2.76 -62.76 -2.64
CA PRO A 66 -2.45 -64.02 -1.96
C PRO A 66 -3.25 -64.14 -0.64
N PRO A 67 -3.73 -65.36 -0.30
CA PRO A 67 -4.43 -65.59 0.96
C PRO A 67 -3.49 -65.38 2.17
N PRO A 68 -4.00 -64.82 3.29
CA PRO A 68 -3.20 -64.61 4.50
C PRO A 68 -2.79 -65.95 5.12
N ALA A 69 -1.56 -66.04 5.63
CA ALA A 69 -1.11 -67.18 6.44
C ALA A 69 -1.87 -67.23 7.78
N PRO A 70 -2.14 -68.42 8.35
CA PRO A 70 -2.99 -68.56 9.52
C PRO A 70 -2.38 -67.93 10.78
N PRO A 71 -3.19 -67.28 11.64
CA PRO A 71 -2.71 -66.61 12.85
C PRO A 71 -2.53 -67.60 14.02
N THR A 72 -1.37 -67.55 14.66
CA THR A 72 -1.14 -68.10 16.00
C THR A 72 -1.76 -67.20 17.06
N SER A 73 -2.46 -67.83 17.99
CA SER A 73 -3.24 -67.34 19.12
C SER A 73 -2.47 -66.48 20.14
N VAL A 74 -3.16 -65.57 20.85
CA VAL A 74 -3.56 -65.69 22.29
C VAL A 74 -4.23 -64.37 22.75
N ASP A 75 -5.52 -64.51 23.08
CA ASP A 75 -6.39 -63.95 24.14
C ASP A 75 -6.30 -62.51 24.70
N SER A 76 -7.37 -61.74 24.43
CA SER A 76 -8.51 -61.35 25.31
C SER A 76 -8.34 -60.78 26.75
N GLU A 77 -9.22 -59.79 26.99
CA GLU A 77 -9.79 -59.24 28.25
C GLU A 77 -9.00 -58.19 29.07
N ASP A 78 -9.49 -56.93 29.08
CA ASP A 78 -10.07 -56.38 30.32
C ASP A 78 -10.97 -55.13 30.15
N SER A 79 -12.22 -55.32 30.59
CA SER A 79 -13.13 -54.46 31.36
C SER A 79 -13.04 -52.91 31.38
N ARG A 80 -14.12 -52.31 30.83
CA ARG A 80 -14.91 -51.16 31.34
C ARG A 80 -14.31 -50.33 32.50
N ARG A 81 -13.88 -49.10 32.17
CA ARG A 81 -13.98 -47.94 33.08
C ARG A 81 -14.60 -46.75 32.36
N SER A 82 -15.75 -46.33 32.87
CA SER A 82 -16.41 -45.06 32.60
C SER A 82 -15.42 -43.90 32.74
N ARG A 83 -15.22 -43.15 31.65
CA ARG A 83 -14.66 -41.79 31.69
C ARG A 83 -15.73 -40.85 31.12
N ASN A 84 -16.27 -40.02 32.01
CA ASN A 84 -17.11 -38.88 31.67
C ASN A 84 -16.52 -38.08 30.49
N PRO A 85 -17.35 -37.54 29.59
CA PRO A 85 -16.88 -36.65 28.54
C PRO A 85 -16.22 -35.42 29.17
N ARG A 86 -14.95 -35.21 28.85
CA ARG A 86 -14.22 -33.98 29.17
C ARG A 86 -14.98 -32.82 28.52
N ARG A 87 -15.51 -31.94 29.38
CA ARG A 87 -16.06 -30.63 29.02
C ARG A 87 -15.02 -29.91 28.15
N VAL A 88 -15.36 -29.75 26.87
CA VAL A 88 -14.59 -28.95 25.91
C VAL A 88 -14.56 -27.52 26.42
N ALA A 89 -13.37 -26.96 26.60
CA ALA A 89 -13.19 -25.56 26.96
C ALA A 89 -13.78 -24.66 25.86
N PRO A 90 -14.29 -23.45 26.17
CA PRO A 90 -14.86 -22.56 25.18
C PRO A 90 -13.80 -22.20 24.15
N VAL A 91 -14.12 -22.39 22.87
CA VAL A 91 -13.34 -21.90 21.73
C VAL A 91 -13.21 -20.39 21.87
N PRO A 92 -12.00 -19.79 21.77
CA PRO A 92 -11.88 -18.34 21.70
C PRO A 92 -12.43 -17.87 20.35
N ASN A 93 -13.52 -17.10 20.42
CA ASN A 93 -14.22 -16.34 19.38
C ASN A 93 -14.39 -17.02 17.99
N PRO A 94 -15.62 -17.35 17.56
CA PRO A 94 -15.88 -17.70 16.17
C PRO A 94 -15.44 -16.54 15.26
N LEU A 95 -14.75 -16.85 14.17
CA LEU A 95 -14.31 -15.89 13.14
C LEU A 95 -15.47 -14.97 12.77
N GLN A 96 -15.27 -13.65 12.96
CA GLN A 96 -16.29 -12.65 12.68
C GLN A 96 -16.69 -12.68 11.18
N PRO A 97 -17.96 -12.45 10.83
CA PRO A 97 -18.38 -12.25 9.44
C PRO A 97 -17.57 -11.12 8.78
N LEU A 98 -17.44 -11.12 7.45
CA LEU A 98 -17.06 -9.89 6.73
C LEU A 98 -18.13 -8.81 7.03
N GLU A 99 -17.86 -7.91 7.97
CA GLU A 99 -18.72 -6.77 8.26
C GLU A 99 -18.48 -5.66 7.24
N PHE A 100 -19.50 -5.36 6.45
CA PHE A 100 -19.57 -4.14 5.64
C PHE A 100 -20.31 -3.08 6.46
N TYR A 101 -19.61 -2.04 6.92
CA TYR A 101 -20.25 -0.92 7.61
C TYR A 101 -21.07 -0.09 6.61
N LEU A 102 -22.38 0.00 6.84
CA LEU A 102 -23.33 0.80 6.06
C LEU A 102 -24.19 1.66 7.00
N PRO A 103 -24.42 2.96 6.72
CA PRO A 103 -25.35 3.78 7.50
C PRO A 103 -26.81 3.47 7.16
N GLY A 104 -27.58 3.05 8.17
CA GLY A 104 -29.05 3.18 8.28
C GLY A 104 -29.92 2.49 7.22
N SER A 105 -30.54 1.36 7.57
CA SER A 105 -31.60 0.72 6.78
C SER A 105 -32.99 1.35 7.02
N PRO A 106 -33.83 1.54 5.99
CA PRO A 106 -35.29 1.48 6.14
C PRO A 106 -35.75 0.02 6.25
N GLU A 107 -36.82 -0.23 7.02
CA GLU A 107 -37.37 -1.54 7.36
C GLU A 107 -37.62 -2.52 6.18
N PRO A 108 -37.54 -3.84 6.43
CA PRO A 108 -37.89 -4.85 5.44
C PRO A 108 -39.43 -4.93 5.30
N SER A 109 -39.94 -4.58 4.11
CA SER A 109 -41.33 -4.84 3.77
C SER A 109 -41.54 -6.34 3.48
N LEU A 110 -42.46 -6.93 4.25
CA LEU A 110 -42.94 -8.30 4.16
C LEU A 110 -43.65 -8.53 2.80
N HIS A 111 -42.93 -8.93 1.75
CA HIS A 111 -43.54 -9.44 0.53
C HIS A 111 -42.89 -10.76 0.10
N GLY A 112 -43.53 -11.85 0.49
CA GLY A 112 -43.28 -13.17 -0.07
C GLY A 112 -43.65 -13.25 -1.55
N ARG A 113 -42.84 -14.00 -2.31
CA ARG A 113 -43.18 -14.66 -3.58
C ARG A 113 -43.41 -13.80 -4.83
N ILE A 114 -42.61 -12.77 -5.06
CA ILE A 114 -42.47 -12.15 -6.39
C ILE A 114 -41.12 -12.54 -6.97
N ILE A 115 -41.09 -12.98 -8.23
CA ILE A 115 -39.83 -13.25 -8.96
C ILE A 115 -39.06 -11.93 -9.04
N ASN A 116 -37.95 -11.84 -8.30
CA ASN A 116 -37.11 -10.66 -8.31
C ASN A 116 -36.35 -10.60 -9.65
N MET A 117 -36.73 -9.68 -10.53
CA MET A 117 -36.11 -9.52 -11.85
C MET A 117 -34.62 -9.18 -11.75
N ALA A 118 -34.21 -8.51 -10.68
CA ALA A 118 -32.82 -8.21 -10.47
C ALA A 118 -32.03 -9.49 -10.11
N ASP A 119 -32.65 -10.53 -9.53
CA ASP A 119 -32.00 -11.81 -9.18
C ASP A 119 -31.84 -12.65 -10.43
N MET A 120 -32.88 -12.64 -11.26
CA MET A 120 -32.82 -13.24 -12.59
C MET A 120 -31.73 -12.61 -13.46
N ASN A 121 -31.54 -11.29 -13.35
CA ASN A 121 -30.45 -10.61 -14.05
C ASN A 121 -29.07 -11.05 -13.52
N LEU A 122 -28.87 -11.10 -12.20
CA LEU A 122 -27.62 -11.59 -11.60
C LEU A 122 -27.33 -13.04 -11.98
N LEU A 123 -28.33 -13.92 -11.94
CA LEU A 123 -28.22 -15.31 -12.37
C LEU A 123 -27.82 -15.39 -13.85
N THR A 124 -28.47 -14.61 -14.71
CA THR A 124 -28.16 -14.55 -16.15
C THR A 124 -26.72 -14.09 -16.38
N LYS A 125 -26.26 -13.06 -15.65
CA LYS A 125 -24.86 -12.61 -15.69
C LYS A 125 -23.89 -13.67 -15.23
N PHE A 126 -24.23 -14.43 -14.18
CA PHE A 126 -23.40 -15.55 -13.75
C PHE A 126 -23.21 -16.59 -14.85
N MET A 127 -24.32 -17.02 -15.45
CA MET A 127 -24.35 -18.04 -16.49
C MET A 127 -23.63 -17.60 -17.77
N LEU A 128 -23.81 -16.34 -18.18
CA LEU A 128 -23.31 -15.86 -19.46
C LEU A 128 -21.89 -15.31 -19.39
N GLN A 129 -21.47 -14.77 -18.25
CA GLN A 129 -20.24 -13.98 -18.10
C GLN A 129 -19.37 -14.47 -16.94
N THR A 130 -19.86 -14.42 -15.70
CA THR A 130 -19.02 -14.65 -14.50
C THR A 130 -18.38 -16.03 -14.51
N SER A 131 -19.18 -17.09 -14.72
CA SER A 131 -18.71 -18.48 -14.74
C SER A 131 -17.59 -18.75 -15.76
N LYS A 132 -17.60 -18.06 -16.90
CA LYS A 132 -16.57 -18.19 -17.95
C LYS A 132 -15.23 -17.58 -17.57
N LYS A 133 -15.22 -16.68 -16.58
CA LYS A 133 -14.03 -15.97 -16.11
C LYS A 133 -13.53 -16.46 -14.74
N MET A 134 -14.10 -17.55 -14.20
CA MET A 134 -13.73 -18.06 -12.87
C MET A 134 -12.47 -18.93 -12.85
N SER A 135 -12.16 -19.61 -13.97
CA SER A 135 -10.98 -20.47 -14.15
C SER A 135 -10.53 -20.42 -15.60
N LEU A 136 -9.22 -20.49 -15.82
CA LEU A 136 -8.63 -20.51 -17.15
C LEU A 136 -8.60 -21.93 -17.72
N HIS A 137 -8.56 -22.94 -16.84
CA HIS A 137 -8.54 -24.34 -17.23
C HIS A 137 -9.91 -24.79 -17.78
N PRO A 138 -9.99 -25.29 -19.03
CA PRO A 138 -11.26 -25.59 -19.70
C PRO A 138 -12.18 -26.54 -18.93
N ARG A 139 -11.63 -27.58 -18.28
CA ARG A 139 -12.44 -28.55 -17.52
C ARG A 139 -13.07 -27.93 -16.27
N ARG A 140 -12.35 -27.03 -15.58
CA ARG A 140 -12.85 -26.37 -14.37
C ARG A 140 -13.84 -25.27 -14.72
N MET A 141 -13.60 -24.56 -15.82
CA MET A 141 -14.55 -23.62 -16.40
C MET A 141 -15.91 -24.27 -16.68
N LEU A 142 -15.97 -25.51 -17.16
CA LEU A 142 -17.23 -26.24 -17.34
C LEU A 142 -17.97 -26.50 -16.02
N ILE A 143 -17.25 -26.78 -14.93
CA ILE A 143 -17.84 -26.94 -13.60
C ILE A 143 -18.50 -25.63 -13.14
N TRP A 144 -17.84 -24.50 -13.35
CA TRP A 144 -18.40 -23.17 -13.06
C TRP A 144 -19.65 -22.84 -13.89
N GLN A 145 -19.70 -23.29 -15.15
CA GLN A 145 -20.81 -22.99 -16.07
C GLN A 145 -22.03 -23.90 -15.90
N GLN A 146 -21.84 -25.15 -15.49
CA GLN A 146 -22.90 -26.17 -15.54
C GLN A 146 -23.18 -26.76 -14.17
N VAL A 147 -22.15 -27.26 -13.48
CA VAL A 147 -22.31 -28.02 -12.24
C VAL A 147 -22.68 -27.12 -11.07
N ILE A 148 -21.98 -26.00 -10.89
CA ILE A 148 -22.23 -25.07 -9.78
C ILE A 148 -23.65 -24.46 -9.86
N PRO A 149 -24.13 -23.98 -11.03
CA PRO A 149 -25.52 -23.53 -11.18
C PRO A 149 -26.56 -24.63 -10.92
N ASP A 150 -26.33 -25.85 -11.41
CA ASP A 150 -27.22 -27.00 -11.16
C ASP A 150 -27.31 -27.30 -9.65
N MET A 151 -26.19 -27.27 -8.94
CA MET A 151 -26.17 -27.42 -7.49
C MET A 151 -26.85 -26.27 -6.76
N ALA A 152 -26.66 -25.03 -7.23
CA ALA A 152 -27.29 -23.84 -6.67
C ALA A 152 -28.82 -23.86 -6.84
N ALA A 153 -29.33 -24.45 -7.92
CA ALA A 153 -30.77 -24.64 -8.11
C ALA A 153 -31.38 -25.62 -7.10
N GLN A 154 -30.57 -26.45 -6.44
CA GLN A 154 -31.02 -27.46 -5.46
C GLN A 154 -30.93 -26.97 -4.01
N LYS A 155 -30.16 -25.92 -3.72
CA LYS A 155 -29.93 -25.41 -2.36
C LYS A 155 -29.97 -23.88 -2.34
N GLU A 156 -30.88 -23.31 -1.57
CA GLU A 156 -31.11 -21.86 -1.50
C GLU A 156 -29.85 -21.08 -1.10
N TYR A 157 -29.11 -21.56 -0.09
CA TYR A 157 -27.88 -20.88 0.35
C TYR A 157 -26.81 -20.82 -0.75
N LEU A 158 -26.71 -21.84 -1.61
CA LEU A 158 -25.79 -21.84 -2.75
C LEU A 158 -26.23 -20.85 -3.82
N MET A 159 -27.53 -20.71 -4.06
CA MET A 159 -28.06 -19.69 -4.96
C MET A 159 -27.72 -18.29 -4.46
N HIS A 160 -27.90 -18.03 -3.17
CA HIS A 160 -27.53 -16.75 -2.56
C HIS A 160 -26.02 -16.45 -2.72
N LEU A 161 -25.13 -17.42 -2.45
CA LEU A 161 -23.69 -17.24 -2.66
C LEU A 161 -23.31 -17.01 -4.14
N LEU A 162 -23.98 -17.72 -5.07
CA LEU A 162 -23.78 -17.56 -6.51
C LEU A 162 -24.19 -16.16 -6.99
N LEU A 163 -25.36 -15.68 -6.56
CA LEU A 163 -25.87 -14.35 -6.91
C LEU A 163 -24.98 -13.24 -6.34
N ALA A 164 -24.49 -13.40 -5.10
CA ALA A 164 -23.54 -12.48 -4.49
C ALA A 164 -22.24 -12.37 -5.32
N LEU A 165 -21.68 -13.52 -5.74
CA LEU A 165 -20.50 -13.54 -6.60
C LEU A 165 -20.75 -12.92 -7.99
N ALA A 166 -21.93 -13.12 -8.55
CA ALA A 166 -22.32 -12.51 -9.82
C ALA A 166 -22.44 -10.98 -9.73
N GLY A 167 -23.02 -10.49 -8.64
CA GLY A 167 -23.12 -9.05 -8.39
C GLY A 167 -21.76 -8.43 -8.09
N ALA A 168 -20.89 -9.13 -7.36
CA ALA A 168 -19.50 -8.73 -7.14
C ALA A 168 -18.73 -8.55 -8.47
N HIS A 169 -18.88 -9.50 -9.40
CA HIS A 169 -18.28 -9.38 -10.73
C HIS A 169 -18.87 -8.23 -11.54
N THR A 170 -20.19 -7.97 -11.42
CA THR A 170 -20.84 -6.83 -12.10
C THR A 170 -20.25 -5.49 -11.63
N LEU A 171 -20.11 -5.31 -10.31
CA LEU A 171 -19.52 -4.10 -9.73
C LEU A 171 -18.06 -3.91 -10.16
N TYR A 172 -17.32 -5.02 -10.28
CA TYR A 172 -15.96 -5.00 -10.81
C TYR A 172 -15.92 -4.52 -12.28
N GLU A 173 -16.79 -5.04 -13.14
CA GLU A 173 -16.82 -4.66 -14.56
C GLU A 173 -17.26 -3.19 -14.77
N SER A 174 -18.23 -2.70 -13.98
CA SER A 174 -18.67 -1.30 -14.06
C SER A 174 -17.56 -0.32 -13.69
N ASP A 175 -16.74 -0.65 -12.69
CA ASP A 175 -15.62 0.22 -12.29
C ASP A 175 -14.47 0.20 -13.31
N MET A 176 -14.20 -0.95 -13.94
CA MET A 176 -13.23 -1.04 -15.04
C MET A 176 -13.67 -0.21 -16.26
N ALA A 177 -14.98 -0.18 -16.55
CA ALA A 177 -15.52 0.69 -17.59
C ALA A 177 -15.33 2.18 -17.24
N ARG A 178 -15.58 2.58 -15.98
CA ARG A 178 -15.46 3.98 -15.52
C ARG A 178 -14.03 4.51 -15.52
N THR A 179 -13.08 3.68 -15.09
CA THR A 179 -11.64 4.04 -15.10
C THR A 179 -11.04 4.13 -16.50
N GLY A 180 -11.62 3.41 -17.49
CA GLY A 180 -11.23 3.54 -18.90
C GLY A 180 -11.73 4.83 -19.57
N THR A 181 -12.88 5.37 -19.14
CA THR A 181 -13.50 6.57 -19.73
C THR A 181 -12.99 7.90 -19.17
N LEU A 182 -12.42 7.92 -17.95
CA LEU A 182 -11.82 9.13 -17.35
C LEU A 182 -10.58 9.67 -18.10
N ASN A 183 -10.13 9.00 -19.16
CA ASN A 183 -9.09 9.46 -20.08
C ASN A 183 -9.65 10.17 -21.34
N LYS A 184 -10.98 10.34 -21.47
CA LYS A 184 -11.62 11.08 -22.57
C LYS A 184 -12.84 11.85 -22.07
N ASP A 185 -12.69 13.17 -22.07
CA ASP A 185 -13.71 14.23 -22.04
C ASP A 185 -14.45 14.50 -20.72
N ASP A 186 -14.19 15.71 -20.20
CA ASP A 186 -14.97 16.41 -19.19
C ASP A 186 -16.36 16.78 -19.73
N ASN A 187 -17.42 16.30 -19.10
CA ASN A 187 -18.69 17.05 -19.00
C ASN A 187 -19.50 16.60 -17.79
N GLN A 188 -19.71 17.53 -16.89
CA GLN A 188 -20.26 17.34 -15.55
C GLN A 188 -21.75 17.69 -15.55
N SER A 189 -22.63 16.68 -15.58
CA SER A 189 -24.05 16.85 -15.19
C SER A 189 -24.85 15.57 -14.89
N ASN A 190 -24.27 14.35 -14.93
CA ASN A 190 -25.01 13.08 -14.70
C ASN A 190 -24.52 12.22 -13.52
N THR A 191 -23.60 12.71 -12.68
CA THR A 191 -22.94 11.90 -11.64
C THR A 191 -23.85 11.45 -10.48
N SER A 192 -24.91 12.18 -10.14
CA SER A 192 -25.72 11.89 -8.93
C SER A 192 -26.71 10.71 -9.07
N SER A 193 -27.11 10.34 -10.29
CA SER A 193 -28.05 9.21 -10.52
C SER A 193 -27.34 7.85 -10.58
N ILE A 194 -26.07 7.85 -11.00
CA ILE A 194 -25.23 6.65 -11.14
C ILE A 194 -24.80 6.12 -9.77
N ASP A 195 -24.45 7.01 -8.82
CA ASP A 195 -23.99 6.63 -7.47
C ASP A 195 -25.09 5.91 -6.66
N ASN A 196 -26.35 6.32 -6.81
CA ASN A 196 -27.48 5.68 -6.14
C ASN A 196 -27.77 4.25 -6.65
N SER A 197 -27.45 3.95 -7.91
CA SER A 197 -27.60 2.58 -8.43
C SER A 197 -26.51 1.63 -7.95
N ALA A 198 -25.27 2.11 -7.84
CA ALA A 198 -24.12 1.31 -7.40
C ALA A 198 -24.25 0.92 -5.92
N ILE A 199 -24.69 1.85 -5.06
CA ILE A 199 -24.96 1.60 -3.65
C ILE A 199 -26.05 0.54 -3.47
N ARG A 200 -27.14 0.62 -4.25
CA ARG A 200 -28.23 -0.37 -4.21
C ARG A 200 -27.76 -1.75 -4.67
N ASP A 201 -26.95 -1.82 -5.73
CA ASP A 201 -26.38 -3.07 -6.22
C ASP A 201 -25.41 -3.69 -5.20
N LEU A 202 -24.63 -2.87 -4.49
CA LEU A 202 -23.74 -3.31 -3.41
C LEU A 202 -24.51 -3.84 -2.19
N HIS A 203 -25.52 -3.12 -1.71
CA HIS A 203 -26.39 -3.58 -0.61
C HIS A 203 -26.94 -4.97 -0.90
N ARG A 204 -27.38 -5.16 -2.14
CA ARG A 204 -27.93 -6.42 -2.60
C ARG A 204 -26.90 -7.54 -2.63
N VAL A 205 -25.69 -7.28 -3.12
CA VAL A 205 -24.58 -8.24 -3.06
C VAL A 205 -24.31 -8.70 -1.62
N ILE A 206 -24.29 -7.75 -0.68
CA ILE A 206 -24.05 -8.04 0.74
C ILE A 206 -25.20 -8.86 1.33
N GLU A 207 -26.45 -8.51 1.05
CA GLU A 207 -27.64 -9.23 1.50
C GLU A 207 -27.62 -10.69 1.03
N HIS A 208 -27.35 -10.95 -0.25
CA HIS A 208 -27.22 -12.30 -0.77
C HIS A 208 -26.02 -13.04 -0.15
N HIS A 209 -24.90 -12.37 0.09
CA HIS A 209 -23.76 -13.00 0.74
C HIS A 209 -24.07 -13.43 2.17
N GLN A 210 -24.73 -12.55 2.95
CA GLN A 210 -25.13 -12.82 4.34
C GLN A 210 -26.11 -14.00 4.43
N ARG A 211 -27.18 -14.00 3.63
CA ARG A 211 -28.14 -15.12 3.58
C ARG A 211 -27.49 -16.44 3.15
N GLY A 212 -26.58 -16.36 2.18
CA GLY A 212 -25.80 -17.53 1.74
C GLY A 212 -24.89 -18.07 2.84
N LEU A 213 -24.29 -17.19 3.64
CA LEU A 213 -23.43 -17.56 4.76
C LEU A 213 -24.20 -18.16 5.95
N GLU A 214 -25.39 -17.64 6.24
CA GLU A 214 -26.31 -18.19 7.23
C GLU A 214 -26.67 -19.64 6.90
N GLY A 215 -27.20 -19.90 5.71
CA GLY A 215 -27.54 -21.27 5.30
C GLY A 215 -26.32 -22.18 5.12
N PHE A 216 -25.15 -21.62 4.77
CA PHE A 216 -23.90 -22.39 4.73
C PHE A 216 -23.45 -22.84 6.12
N ARG A 217 -23.60 -22.00 7.15
CA ARG A 217 -23.26 -22.36 8.54
C ARG A 217 -24.15 -23.48 9.06
N GLU A 218 -25.43 -23.49 8.70
CA GLU A 218 -26.34 -24.60 8.97
C GLU A 218 -25.93 -25.88 8.22
N ALA A 219 -25.54 -25.76 6.94
CA ALA A 219 -25.06 -26.90 6.17
C ALA A 219 -23.73 -27.47 6.72
N LEU A 220 -22.89 -26.64 7.34
CA LEU A 220 -21.66 -27.06 8.00
C LEU A 220 -21.91 -27.80 9.32
N SER A 221 -22.95 -27.45 10.07
CA SER A 221 -23.25 -28.13 11.34
C SER A 221 -23.85 -29.53 11.15
N ASP A 222 -24.51 -29.78 10.01
CA ASP A 222 -25.06 -31.08 9.60
C ASP A 222 -24.20 -31.77 8.50
N MET A 223 -22.89 -31.52 8.51
CA MET A 223 -22.01 -32.05 7.46
C MET A 223 -21.89 -33.57 7.54
N SER A 224 -22.20 -34.24 6.43
CA SER A 224 -22.08 -35.69 6.26
C SER A 224 -21.58 -36.01 4.84
N ALA A 225 -21.28 -37.28 4.57
CA ALA A 225 -20.81 -37.69 3.23
C ALA A 225 -21.80 -37.33 2.11
N SER A 226 -23.12 -37.32 2.36
CA SER A 226 -24.13 -36.98 1.35
C SER A 226 -24.25 -35.47 1.09
N THR A 227 -23.93 -34.63 2.07
CA THR A 227 -24.00 -33.16 1.98
C THR A 227 -22.65 -32.51 1.63
N ALA A 228 -21.55 -33.26 1.77
CA ALA A 228 -20.18 -32.81 1.54
C ALA A 228 -19.96 -32.12 0.18
N GLU A 229 -20.61 -32.58 -0.89
CA GLU A 229 -20.49 -31.96 -2.22
C GLU A 229 -21.04 -30.52 -2.21
N TYR A 230 -22.20 -30.28 -1.59
CA TYR A 230 -22.81 -28.96 -1.50
C TYR A 230 -22.05 -28.02 -0.55
N VAL A 231 -21.52 -28.55 0.55
CA VAL A 231 -20.66 -27.78 1.48
C VAL A 231 -19.36 -27.39 0.78
N PHE A 232 -18.75 -28.29 0.00
CA PHE A 232 -17.57 -27.97 -0.79
C PHE A 232 -17.86 -26.92 -1.88
N CYS A 233 -19.01 -27.01 -2.56
CA CYS A 233 -19.47 -25.99 -3.51
C CYS A 233 -19.63 -24.61 -2.84
N GLY A 234 -20.28 -24.56 -1.67
CA GLY A 234 -20.44 -23.33 -0.90
C GLY A 234 -19.11 -22.74 -0.47
N SER A 235 -18.17 -23.59 -0.05
CA SER A 235 -16.80 -23.18 0.31
C SER A 235 -16.06 -22.56 -0.89
N LEU A 236 -16.18 -23.14 -2.11
CA LEU A 236 -15.60 -22.57 -3.33
C LEU A 236 -16.19 -21.18 -3.66
N LEU A 237 -17.50 -21.02 -3.54
CA LEU A 237 -18.19 -19.74 -3.77
C LEU A 237 -17.79 -18.68 -2.75
N ILE A 238 -17.67 -19.04 -1.47
CA ILE A 238 -17.23 -18.14 -0.39
C ILE A 238 -15.80 -17.69 -0.61
N VAL A 239 -14.88 -18.60 -0.95
CA VAL A 239 -13.48 -18.24 -1.22
C VAL A 239 -13.38 -17.33 -2.45
N ALA A 240 -14.11 -17.64 -3.53
CA ALA A 240 -14.17 -16.79 -4.71
C ALA A 240 -14.73 -15.39 -4.39
N PHE A 241 -15.80 -15.33 -3.58
CA PHE A 241 -16.38 -14.06 -3.14
C PHE A 241 -15.41 -13.28 -2.25
N ALA A 242 -14.70 -13.93 -1.32
CA ALA A 242 -13.72 -13.28 -0.45
C ALA A 242 -12.63 -12.57 -1.27
N PHE A 243 -12.08 -13.24 -2.29
CA PHE A 243 -11.13 -12.61 -3.22
C PHE A 243 -11.74 -11.47 -4.03
N ALA A 244 -12.94 -11.65 -4.58
CA ALA A 244 -13.65 -10.61 -5.31
C ALA A 244 -13.93 -9.37 -4.42
N SER A 245 -14.30 -9.61 -3.16
CA SER A 245 -14.64 -8.57 -2.18
C SER A 245 -13.45 -7.69 -1.81
N LEU A 246 -12.22 -8.20 -1.86
CA LEU A 246 -11.01 -7.39 -1.67
C LEU A 246 -10.92 -6.25 -2.70
N SER A 247 -11.42 -6.46 -3.91
CA SER A 247 -11.48 -5.41 -4.94
C SER A 247 -12.65 -4.43 -4.72
N ILE A 248 -13.74 -4.88 -4.10
CA ILE A 248 -15.00 -4.14 -3.89
C ILE A 248 -15.01 -3.35 -2.58
N ARG A 249 -14.32 -3.81 -1.54
CA ARG A 249 -14.27 -3.11 -0.24
C ARG A 249 -13.72 -1.69 -0.37
N ASP A 250 -12.82 -1.48 -1.33
CA ASP A 250 -12.29 -0.15 -1.66
C ASP A 250 -13.25 0.71 -2.51
N LEU A 251 -14.13 0.09 -3.31
CA LEU A 251 -15.16 0.79 -4.11
C LEU A 251 -16.16 1.51 -3.18
N ASN A 252 -16.63 0.80 -2.15
CA ASN A 252 -17.55 1.31 -1.13
C ASN A 252 -17.03 2.61 -0.46
N MET A 253 -15.72 2.69 -0.21
CA MET A 253 -15.10 3.84 0.47
C MET A 253 -14.83 5.03 -0.46
N THR A 254 -14.60 4.77 -1.75
CA THR A 254 -14.35 5.83 -2.73
C THR A 254 -15.66 6.51 -3.17
N GLU A 255 -16.78 5.76 -3.22
CA GLU A 255 -18.08 6.26 -3.66
C GLU A 255 -18.92 6.92 -2.55
N LEU A 256 -18.78 6.52 -1.28
CA LEU A 256 -19.51 7.17 -0.17
C LEU A 256 -18.84 8.45 0.37
N GLY A 257 -17.69 8.87 -0.14
CA GLY A 257 -16.96 10.03 0.39
C GLY A 257 -16.48 9.88 1.85
N LEU A 258 -16.65 8.70 2.45
CA LEU A 258 -16.24 8.35 3.81
C LEU A 258 -14.79 7.84 3.81
N SER A 259 -13.86 8.71 3.42
CA SER A 259 -12.42 8.49 3.62
C SER A 259 -12.03 8.74 5.09
N ASN A 260 -12.62 8.01 6.04
CA ASN A 260 -12.10 7.94 7.40
C ASN A 260 -10.95 6.93 7.41
N GLY A 261 -9.72 7.43 7.27
CA GLY A 261 -8.53 6.63 6.95
C GLY A 261 -8.06 5.66 8.04
N GLU A 262 -8.77 5.44 9.15
CA GLU A 262 -8.22 4.75 10.32
C GLU A 262 -8.41 3.24 10.34
N ILE A 263 -9.49 2.72 9.75
CA ILE A 263 -9.89 1.33 10.00
C ILE A 263 -9.19 0.33 9.05
N TYR A 264 -8.43 0.79 8.05
CA TYR A 264 -8.04 -0.05 6.91
C TYR A 264 -6.56 0.01 6.49
N GLU A 265 -5.65 0.51 7.34
CA GLU A 265 -4.20 0.46 7.05
C GLU A 265 -3.62 -0.96 7.15
N THR A 266 -4.24 -1.87 7.92
CA THR A 266 -3.77 -3.25 8.04
C THR A 266 -4.20 -4.11 6.85
N PRO A 267 -3.31 -4.98 6.31
CA PRO A 267 -3.65 -5.85 5.20
C PRO A 267 -4.72 -6.84 5.66
N PHE A 268 -5.70 -7.13 4.81
CA PHE A 268 -6.75 -8.07 5.17
C PHE A 268 -6.21 -9.51 5.08
N THR A 269 -6.16 -10.21 6.22
CA THR A 269 -5.58 -11.56 6.34
C THR A 269 -6.61 -12.65 6.64
N ASP A 270 -7.86 -12.30 6.97
CA ASP A 270 -8.87 -13.29 7.38
C ASP A 270 -9.25 -14.28 6.27
N TRP A 271 -9.09 -13.89 5.01
CA TRP A 271 -9.31 -14.78 3.87
C TRP A 271 -8.36 -16.00 3.88
N LEU A 272 -7.19 -15.91 4.53
CA LEU A 272 -6.27 -17.04 4.71
C LEU A 272 -6.96 -18.18 5.48
N HIS A 273 -7.77 -17.85 6.48
CA HIS A 273 -8.54 -18.82 7.25
C HIS A 273 -9.66 -19.45 6.41
N LEU A 274 -10.29 -18.69 5.51
CA LEU A 274 -11.32 -19.22 4.60
C LEU A 274 -10.74 -20.26 3.63
N VAL A 275 -9.57 -19.99 3.05
CA VAL A 275 -8.89 -20.95 2.16
C VAL A 275 -8.50 -22.22 2.92
N ARG A 276 -8.01 -22.09 4.15
CA ARG A 276 -7.70 -23.25 5.01
C ARG A 276 -8.94 -24.04 5.42
N GLY A 277 -10.07 -23.36 5.65
CA GLY A 277 -11.36 -23.98 5.92
C GLY A 277 -11.82 -24.85 4.74
N LEU A 278 -11.76 -24.32 3.52
CA LEU A 278 -12.04 -25.08 2.29
C LEU A 278 -11.14 -26.33 2.18
N THR A 279 -9.84 -26.20 2.45
CA THR A 279 -8.92 -27.35 2.43
C THR A 279 -9.24 -28.39 3.51
N SER A 280 -9.70 -27.95 4.68
CA SER A 280 -10.09 -28.85 5.77
C SER A 280 -11.32 -29.69 5.40
N VAL A 281 -12.35 -29.07 4.82
CA VAL A 281 -13.53 -29.77 4.28
C VAL A 281 -13.11 -30.79 3.22
N LEU A 282 -12.19 -30.41 2.33
CA LEU A 282 -11.66 -31.29 1.31
C LEU A 282 -10.93 -32.51 1.88
N GLN A 283 -10.09 -32.31 2.90
CA GLN A 283 -9.30 -33.38 3.53
C GLN A 283 -10.20 -34.38 4.27
N GLU A 284 -11.20 -33.89 5.01
CA GLU A 284 -12.12 -34.72 5.77
C GLU A 284 -12.99 -35.61 4.87
N HIS A 285 -13.47 -35.07 3.74
CA HIS A 285 -14.39 -35.75 2.83
C HIS A 285 -13.77 -36.12 1.48
N TRP A 286 -12.44 -36.29 1.42
CA TRP A 286 -11.69 -36.55 0.19
C TRP A 286 -12.25 -37.69 -0.65
N PHE A 287 -12.57 -38.83 -0.02
CA PHE A 287 -13.07 -40.02 -0.72
C PHE A 287 -14.38 -39.77 -1.44
N THR A 288 -15.29 -39.01 -0.82
CA THR A 288 -16.59 -38.67 -1.41
C THR A 288 -16.45 -37.62 -2.51
N LEU A 289 -15.65 -36.59 -2.25
CA LEU A 289 -15.45 -35.47 -3.17
C LEU A 289 -14.70 -35.90 -4.44
N LYS A 290 -13.77 -36.85 -4.34
CA LYS A 290 -13.05 -37.42 -5.51
C LYS A 290 -13.99 -38.13 -6.50
N THR A 291 -15.10 -38.67 -6.03
CA THR A 291 -16.12 -39.32 -6.88
C THR A 291 -17.28 -38.40 -7.29
N SER A 292 -17.30 -37.18 -6.76
CA SER A 292 -18.39 -36.21 -6.98
C SER A 292 -18.37 -35.54 -8.36
N ARG A 293 -19.39 -34.73 -8.67
CA ARG A 293 -19.43 -33.88 -9.89
C ARG A 293 -18.33 -32.82 -9.86
N LEU A 294 -17.85 -32.43 -8.67
CA LEU A 294 -16.79 -31.44 -8.46
C LEU A 294 -15.37 -32.03 -8.56
N ARG A 295 -15.20 -33.33 -8.85
CA ARG A 295 -13.89 -34.00 -8.92
C ARG A 295 -12.84 -33.30 -9.79
N SER A 296 -13.28 -32.64 -10.86
CA SER A 296 -12.38 -31.93 -11.79
C SER A 296 -11.75 -30.68 -11.16
N MET A 297 -12.33 -30.13 -10.08
CA MET A 297 -11.73 -29.06 -9.27
C MET A 297 -10.61 -29.57 -8.36
N LEU A 298 -10.53 -30.89 -8.15
CA LEU A 298 -9.58 -31.51 -7.22
C LEU A 298 -8.34 -32.09 -7.92
N HIS A 299 -8.40 -32.19 -9.24
CA HIS A 299 -7.33 -32.78 -10.04
C HIS A 299 -6.42 -31.68 -10.58
N TYR A 300 -5.14 -31.82 -10.29
CA TYR A 300 -4.07 -30.92 -10.69
C TYR A 300 -2.94 -31.77 -11.27
N ASP A 301 -2.70 -31.65 -12.58
CA ASP A 301 -1.74 -32.51 -13.28
C ASP A 301 -0.29 -32.17 -12.89
N TYR A 302 -0.01 -30.91 -12.54
CA TYR A 302 1.33 -30.40 -12.20
C TYR A 302 1.53 -30.06 -10.71
N ALA A 303 0.58 -30.38 -9.82
CA ALA A 303 0.72 -30.10 -8.38
C ALA A 303 1.68 -31.04 -7.63
N ASN A 304 2.22 -32.08 -8.30
CA ASN A 304 3.15 -33.02 -7.68
C ASN A 304 4.56 -32.43 -7.51
N ASP A 305 5.31 -32.95 -6.54
CA ASP A 305 6.66 -32.48 -6.17
C ASP A 305 7.77 -32.83 -7.17
N ASP A 306 7.42 -33.22 -8.41
CA ASP A 306 8.37 -33.67 -9.43
C ASP A 306 9.41 -32.58 -9.79
N TRP A 307 9.05 -31.30 -9.59
CA TRP A 307 9.94 -30.15 -9.75
C TRP A 307 11.18 -30.18 -8.83
N ARG A 308 11.09 -30.85 -7.66
CA ARG A 308 12.22 -30.98 -6.71
C ARG A 308 13.41 -31.75 -7.28
N HIS A 309 13.18 -32.56 -8.32
CA HIS A 309 14.20 -33.39 -8.95
C HIS A 309 14.77 -32.79 -10.24
N THR A 310 14.15 -31.75 -10.79
CA THR A 310 14.50 -31.19 -12.11
C THR A 310 15.25 -29.87 -12.06
N LEU A 311 15.11 -29.06 -11.01
CA LEU A 311 15.70 -27.73 -10.95
C LEU A 311 16.68 -27.56 -9.79
N SER A 312 17.93 -27.23 -10.14
CA SER A 312 18.90 -26.60 -9.24
C SER A 312 18.86 -25.09 -9.49
N LEU A 313 18.88 -24.28 -8.42
CA LEU A 313 18.84 -22.81 -8.42
C LEU A 313 19.85 -22.15 -9.39
N ALA A 314 20.89 -22.88 -9.82
CA ALA A 314 21.94 -22.42 -10.72
C ALA A 314 21.54 -22.30 -12.21
N ARG A 315 20.34 -22.73 -12.62
CA ARG A 315 19.97 -22.80 -14.05
C ARG A 315 18.56 -22.28 -14.34
N VAL A 316 18.28 -21.03 -13.98
CA VAL A 316 17.04 -20.32 -14.37
C VAL A 316 17.19 -19.83 -15.81
N PRO A 317 16.30 -20.24 -16.75
CA PRO A 317 16.37 -19.79 -18.15
C PRO A 317 16.04 -18.29 -18.27
N ARG A 318 16.71 -17.61 -19.21
CA ARG A 318 16.44 -16.20 -19.52
C ARG A 318 15.21 -16.13 -20.44
N LEU A 319 14.05 -15.79 -19.88
CA LEU A 319 12.85 -15.52 -20.66
C LEU A 319 13.04 -14.28 -21.53
N THR A 320 12.85 -14.44 -22.85
CA THR A 320 12.95 -13.35 -23.83
C THR A 320 11.60 -12.68 -24.09
N TYR A 321 10.48 -13.38 -23.82
CA TYR A 321 9.12 -12.91 -24.08
C TYR A 321 8.20 -13.25 -22.90
N GLY A 322 7.44 -12.27 -22.39
CA GLY A 322 6.52 -12.42 -21.25
C GLY A 322 5.98 -11.08 -20.76
N SER A 323 4.95 -11.10 -19.91
CA SER A 323 4.47 -9.86 -19.27
C SER A 323 5.58 -9.25 -18.40
N ARG A 324 5.59 -7.92 -18.26
CA ARG A 324 6.62 -7.22 -17.46
C ARG A 324 6.72 -7.77 -16.03
N VAL A 325 5.59 -8.12 -15.42
CA VAL A 325 5.51 -8.69 -14.06
C VAL A 325 6.23 -10.03 -13.98
N VAL A 326 5.99 -10.91 -14.97
CA VAL A 326 6.64 -12.22 -15.08
C VAL A 326 8.16 -12.10 -15.26
N LEU A 327 8.61 -11.18 -16.10
CA LEU A 327 10.04 -10.95 -16.34
C LEU A 327 10.75 -10.44 -15.08
N ILE A 328 10.14 -9.50 -14.37
CA ILE A 328 10.68 -8.98 -13.10
C ILE A 328 10.72 -10.09 -12.04
N PHE A 329 9.65 -10.89 -11.94
CA PHE A 329 9.59 -12.00 -10.99
C PHE A 329 10.72 -13.01 -11.23
N THR A 330 10.89 -13.46 -12.46
CA THR A 330 11.88 -14.51 -12.79
C THR A 330 13.33 -14.06 -12.60
N GLN A 331 13.62 -12.77 -12.84
CA GLN A 331 14.94 -12.18 -12.58
C GLN A 331 15.20 -11.92 -11.08
N GLY A 332 14.16 -11.61 -10.31
CA GLY A 332 14.29 -11.22 -8.90
C GLY A 332 14.06 -12.34 -7.88
N ALA A 333 13.34 -13.41 -8.22
CA ALA A 333 12.84 -14.41 -7.27
C ALA A 333 13.94 -15.06 -6.42
N THR A 334 15.05 -15.48 -7.04
CA THR A 334 16.17 -16.13 -6.34
C THR A 334 16.89 -15.16 -5.41
N HIS A 335 17.12 -13.92 -5.87
CA HIS A 335 17.74 -12.87 -5.08
C HIS A 335 16.86 -12.49 -3.87
N SER A 336 15.56 -12.31 -4.08
CA SER A 336 14.61 -11.99 -3.00
C SER A 336 14.57 -13.07 -1.92
N LEU A 337 14.54 -14.36 -2.30
CA LEU A 337 14.60 -15.47 -1.35
C LEU A 337 15.91 -15.48 -0.54
N SER A 338 17.04 -15.22 -1.20
CA SER A 338 18.34 -15.10 -0.52
C SER A 338 18.38 -13.94 0.49
N MET A 339 17.80 -12.79 0.12
CA MET A 339 17.68 -11.63 1.02
C MET A 339 16.79 -11.93 2.23
N LEU A 340 15.64 -12.57 2.03
CA LEU A 340 14.75 -12.98 3.14
C LEU A 340 15.47 -13.93 4.11
N ARG A 341 16.20 -14.93 3.59
CA ARG A 341 16.97 -15.86 4.43
C ARG A 341 18.09 -15.18 5.20
N THR A 342 18.82 -14.28 4.54
CA THR A 342 19.89 -13.52 5.18
C THR A 342 19.33 -12.67 6.32
N TYR A 343 18.20 -12.00 6.09
CA TYR A 343 17.55 -11.19 7.12
C TYR A 343 17.01 -12.04 8.29
N ALA A 344 16.39 -13.19 8.01
CA ALA A 344 15.95 -14.13 9.03
C ALA A 344 17.12 -14.61 9.92
N ALA A 345 18.30 -14.84 9.33
CA ALA A 345 19.52 -15.21 10.06
C ALA A 345 20.10 -14.06 10.91
N THR A 346 19.89 -12.80 10.51
CA THR A 346 20.29 -11.64 11.34
C THR A 346 19.37 -11.47 12.56
N LEU A 347 18.08 -11.79 12.41
CA LEU A 347 17.11 -11.77 13.51
C LEU A 347 17.41 -12.81 14.59
N SER A 348 17.92 -13.98 14.20
CA SER A 348 18.31 -15.04 15.15
C SER A 348 19.65 -14.78 15.84
N SER A 349 20.46 -13.82 15.39
CA SER A 349 21.78 -13.50 15.95
C SER A 349 21.84 -12.20 16.79
N SER A 350 20.69 -11.56 17.05
CA SER A 350 20.60 -10.35 17.88
C SER A 350 20.95 -10.63 19.36
N PRO A 351 21.73 -9.76 20.06
CA PRO A 351 22.31 -10.06 21.39
C PRO A 351 21.29 -10.31 22.50
N ALA A 352 20.05 -9.86 22.35
CA ALA A 352 18.98 -10.02 23.33
C ALA A 352 18.60 -11.49 23.60
N ALA A 353 18.94 -12.43 22.70
CA ALA A 353 18.71 -13.85 22.90
C ALA A 353 19.81 -14.56 23.72
N ASN A 354 20.99 -13.94 23.90
CA ASN A 354 22.13 -14.57 24.57
C ASN A 354 22.26 -14.21 26.06
N GLU A 355 21.59 -13.15 26.54
CA GLU A 355 21.61 -12.79 27.97
C GLU A 355 20.66 -13.63 28.83
N ALA A 356 19.68 -14.31 28.25
CA ALA A 356 18.81 -15.24 28.99
C ALA A 356 19.48 -16.58 29.34
N ASN A 357 20.64 -16.89 28.77
CA ASN A 357 21.36 -18.17 28.97
C ASN A 357 22.57 -18.07 29.91
N ALA A 358 22.79 -16.93 30.57
CA ALA A 358 23.99 -16.70 31.39
C ALA A 358 23.69 -16.55 32.90
N THR A 359 22.70 -17.25 33.45
CA THR A 359 22.59 -17.41 34.92
C THR A 359 21.87 -18.71 35.29
N SER A 360 22.65 -19.80 35.43
CA SER A 360 22.57 -20.82 36.52
C SER A 360 23.11 -22.18 36.05
N PRO A 361 24.04 -22.81 36.78
CA PRO A 361 24.36 -24.21 36.61
C PRO A 361 23.55 -25.05 37.61
N GLN A 362 22.72 -26.01 37.15
CA GLN A 362 22.61 -27.37 37.71
C GLN A 362 21.41 -28.18 37.18
N SER A 363 21.75 -29.36 36.63
CA SER A 363 21.06 -30.67 36.68
C SER A 363 19.55 -30.80 36.38
N SER A 364 19.21 -31.48 35.28
CA SER A 364 18.78 -32.91 35.26
C SER A 364 17.99 -33.24 33.97
N SER A 365 18.13 -34.49 33.56
CA SER A 365 17.71 -35.09 32.28
C SER A 365 16.23 -35.49 32.22
N ASP A 366 15.71 -35.45 31.00
CA ASP A 366 14.53 -36.14 30.45
C ASP A 366 13.12 -35.69 30.89
N THR A 367 12.37 -35.03 29.98
CA THR A 367 11.22 -35.61 29.23
C THR A 367 10.66 -34.57 28.25
N GLN A 368 10.53 -34.96 26.98
CA GLN A 368 9.94 -34.17 25.88
C GLN A 368 8.46 -33.84 26.12
N THR A 369 8.12 -32.55 26.18
CA THR A 369 6.83 -31.98 25.69
C THR A 369 6.89 -30.45 25.68
N GLY A 370 6.75 -29.83 24.51
CA GLY A 370 6.43 -28.41 24.33
C GLY A 370 7.62 -27.52 23.95
N ASN A 371 8.08 -27.59 22.68
CA ASN A 371 8.94 -26.55 22.11
C ASN A 371 8.14 -25.23 22.11
N ALA A 372 8.48 -24.31 23.01
CA ALA A 372 8.01 -22.94 22.93
C ALA A 372 8.56 -22.31 21.64
N ASP A 373 7.64 -21.84 20.80
CA ASP A 373 7.86 -21.40 19.42
C ASP A 373 8.91 -20.28 19.30
N ASN A 374 10.07 -20.58 18.72
CA ASN A 374 11.04 -19.55 18.37
C ASN A 374 10.59 -18.86 17.07
N PRO A 375 10.21 -17.57 17.07
CA PRO A 375 9.66 -16.88 15.90
C PRO A 375 10.61 -16.89 14.69
N SER A 376 11.93 -16.92 14.93
CA SER A 376 12.94 -17.01 13.88
C SER A 376 12.91 -18.35 13.12
N GLN A 377 12.62 -19.45 13.81
CA GLN A 377 12.47 -20.77 13.18
C GLN A 377 11.18 -20.85 12.35
N GLU A 378 10.10 -20.24 12.83
CA GLU A 378 8.83 -20.16 12.10
C GLU A 378 8.95 -19.30 10.83
N HIS A 379 9.71 -18.20 10.86
CA HIS A 379 10.04 -17.43 9.66
C HIS A 379 10.82 -18.26 8.64
N ALA A 380 11.84 -19.01 9.08
CA ALA A 380 12.62 -19.89 8.21
C ALA A 380 11.75 -20.98 7.56
N ASN A 381 10.93 -21.68 8.35
CA ASN A 381 9.99 -22.68 7.86
C ASN A 381 9.02 -22.10 6.82
N THR A 382 8.53 -20.87 7.05
CA THR A 382 7.61 -20.20 6.14
C THR A 382 8.31 -19.77 4.83
N ILE A 383 9.56 -19.32 4.91
CA ILE A 383 10.39 -19.00 3.74
C ILE A 383 10.66 -20.25 2.90
N ASP A 384 10.85 -21.42 3.51
CA ASP A 384 11.02 -22.68 2.77
C ASP A 384 9.74 -23.07 2.00
N LYS A 385 8.55 -22.79 2.55
CA LYS A 385 7.28 -22.96 1.83
C LYS A 385 7.10 -21.95 0.70
N LEU A 386 7.57 -20.71 0.90
CA LEU A 386 7.59 -19.70 -0.15
C LEU A 386 8.53 -20.12 -1.30
N GLU A 387 9.73 -20.63 -0.98
CA GLU A 387 10.65 -21.17 -1.97
C GLU A 387 10.02 -22.34 -2.73
N GLU A 388 9.30 -23.23 -2.05
CA GLU A 388 8.58 -24.33 -2.68
C GLU A 388 7.67 -23.83 -3.82
N ILE A 389 6.92 -22.76 -3.58
CA ILE A 389 6.01 -22.15 -4.55
C ILE A 389 6.78 -21.43 -5.65
N TYR A 390 7.83 -20.70 -5.30
CA TYR A 390 8.67 -20.01 -6.29
C TYR A 390 9.33 -21.01 -7.24
N MET A 391 9.78 -22.15 -6.72
CA MET A 391 10.37 -23.21 -7.52
C MET A 391 9.32 -23.92 -8.39
N ARG A 392 8.08 -24.13 -7.90
CA ARG A 392 6.96 -24.60 -8.74
C ARG A 392 6.70 -23.64 -9.90
N ILE A 393 6.67 -22.33 -9.64
CA ILE A 393 6.48 -21.28 -10.65
C ILE A 393 7.63 -21.28 -11.67
N LEU A 394 8.88 -21.30 -11.20
CA LEU A 394 10.07 -21.38 -12.06
C LEU A 394 10.13 -22.67 -12.87
N ASN A 395 9.58 -23.77 -12.35
CA ASN A 395 9.46 -25.03 -13.08
C ASN A 395 8.45 -24.93 -14.22
N VAL A 396 7.30 -24.29 -14.00
CA VAL A 396 6.35 -23.99 -15.09
C VAL A 396 7.07 -23.22 -16.20
N PHE A 397 7.83 -22.17 -15.86
CA PHE A 397 8.60 -21.39 -16.84
C PHE A 397 9.62 -22.22 -17.63
N HIS A 398 10.34 -23.11 -16.97
CA HIS A 398 11.34 -23.95 -17.62
C HIS A 398 10.72 -24.90 -18.67
N PHE A 399 9.53 -25.44 -18.40
CA PHE A 399 8.85 -26.35 -19.34
C PHE A 399 8.09 -25.61 -20.45
N SER A 400 7.60 -24.39 -20.21
CA SER A 400 6.94 -23.57 -21.24
C SER A 400 7.88 -23.18 -22.39
N ASP A 401 9.19 -23.07 -22.16
CA ASP A 401 10.20 -22.70 -23.18
C ASP A 401 10.51 -23.86 -24.18
N SER A 402 10.07 -25.08 -23.88
CA SER A 402 10.45 -26.28 -24.67
C SER A 402 9.55 -26.62 -25.87
N GLY A 403 8.75 -25.67 -26.37
CA GLY A 403 8.27 -25.72 -27.77
C GLY A 403 6.78 -25.50 -28.02
N ARG A 404 6.21 -24.34 -27.68
CA ARG A 404 4.88 -23.95 -28.18
C ARG A 404 4.82 -22.47 -28.57
N ASP A 405 4.91 -22.22 -29.87
CA ASP A 405 4.44 -20.97 -30.48
C ASP A 405 2.91 -20.97 -30.52
N CYS A 406 2.26 -20.57 -29.43
CA CYS A 406 0.87 -20.09 -29.40
C CYS A 406 0.56 -19.43 -28.05
N SER A 407 0.08 -18.17 -28.06
CA SER A 407 -0.41 -17.40 -26.89
C SER A 407 0.28 -17.67 -25.53
N ALA A 408 1.61 -17.50 -25.46
CA ALA A 408 2.45 -17.82 -24.30
C ALA A 408 1.97 -17.25 -22.94
N SER A 409 1.08 -16.26 -22.91
CA SER A 409 0.49 -15.72 -21.68
C SER A 409 -0.63 -16.58 -21.08
N ARG A 410 -1.48 -17.21 -21.92
CA ARG A 410 -2.69 -17.92 -21.43
C ARG A 410 -2.37 -19.35 -21.01
N ASP A 411 -1.60 -20.08 -21.83
CA ASP A 411 -1.16 -21.44 -21.50
C ASP A 411 -0.31 -21.44 -20.23
N PHE A 412 0.56 -20.44 -20.08
CA PHE A 412 1.32 -20.21 -18.85
C PHE A 412 0.42 -20.07 -17.60
N GLN A 413 -0.62 -19.25 -17.67
CA GLN A 413 -1.50 -19.06 -16.52
C GLN A 413 -2.33 -20.32 -16.22
N ILE A 414 -2.68 -21.11 -17.24
CA ILE A 414 -3.28 -22.43 -17.06
C ILE A 414 -2.30 -23.36 -16.33
N ASP A 415 -1.04 -23.41 -16.75
CA ASP A 415 -0.01 -24.23 -16.11
C ASP A 415 0.26 -23.79 -14.65
N LEU A 416 0.20 -22.49 -14.34
CA LEU A 416 0.24 -21.99 -12.96
C LEU A 416 -0.98 -22.43 -12.14
N GLU A 417 -2.18 -22.37 -12.73
CA GLU A 417 -3.40 -22.86 -12.11
C GLU A 417 -3.32 -24.37 -11.82
N GLU A 418 -2.75 -25.15 -12.76
CA GLU A 418 -2.49 -26.60 -12.62
C GLU A 418 -1.38 -26.94 -11.63
N ALA A 419 -0.39 -26.07 -11.43
CA ALA A 419 0.60 -26.18 -10.36
C ALA A 419 0.01 -25.82 -8.96
N ALA A 420 -1.26 -25.39 -8.92
CA ALA A 420 -2.01 -25.05 -7.72
C ALA A 420 -1.32 -23.99 -6.84
N VAL A 421 -0.57 -23.07 -7.44
CA VAL A 421 0.28 -22.10 -6.70
C VAL A 421 -0.52 -21.18 -5.77
N ALA A 422 -1.81 -20.99 -6.05
CA ALA A 422 -2.76 -20.23 -5.23
C ALA A 422 -3.22 -20.94 -3.93
N SER A 423 -2.95 -22.24 -3.78
CA SER A 423 -3.38 -23.05 -2.62
C SER A 423 -2.45 -22.97 -1.40
N TRP A 424 -1.41 -22.15 -1.50
CA TRP A 424 -0.37 -21.98 -0.48
C TRP A 424 -0.84 -21.64 0.95
N PRO A 425 -2.01 -21.00 1.21
CA PRO A 425 -2.41 -20.72 2.59
C PRO A 425 -2.54 -21.97 3.46
N SER A 426 -2.75 -23.14 2.84
CA SER A 426 -2.75 -24.45 3.49
C SER A 426 -1.35 -24.94 3.90
N MET A 427 -0.30 -24.40 3.29
CA MET A 427 1.10 -24.80 3.51
C MET A 427 1.77 -24.04 4.67
N VAL A 428 1.18 -22.93 5.12
CA VAL A 428 1.74 -22.04 6.15
C VAL A 428 1.24 -22.42 7.54
N SER A 429 2.09 -22.28 8.57
CA SER A 429 1.75 -22.66 9.94
C SER A 429 0.67 -21.75 10.56
N ASN A 430 -0.08 -22.26 11.53
CA ASN A 430 -1.01 -21.43 12.31
C ASN A 430 -0.27 -20.39 13.16
N ALA A 431 0.95 -20.73 13.61
CA ALA A 431 1.82 -19.83 14.37
C ALA A 431 2.17 -18.59 13.53
N PHE A 432 2.58 -18.78 12.27
CA PHE A 432 2.85 -17.67 11.36
C PHE A 432 1.60 -16.81 11.12
N ILE A 433 0.43 -17.41 10.86
CA ILE A 433 -0.80 -16.61 10.66
C ILE A 433 -1.17 -15.83 11.92
N THR A 434 -0.95 -16.41 13.10
CA THR A 434 -1.19 -15.72 14.36
C THR A 434 -0.21 -14.56 14.57
N SER A 435 1.02 -14.68 14.04
CA SER A 435 2.01 -13.57 14.04
C SER A 435 1.60 -12.38 13.16
N LEU A 436 0.64 -12.55 12.25
CA LEU A 436 0.09 -11.49 11.40
C LEU A 436 -1.06 -10.73 12.07
N LYS A 437 -1.48 -11.10 13.29
CA LYS A 437 -2.53 -10.37 14.02
C LYS A 437 -1.91 -9.22 14.81
N PRO A 438 -2.42 -7.97 14.66
CA PRO A 438 -1.84 -6.82 15.32
C PRO A 438 -1.93 -6.95 16.84
N ARG A 439 -0.79 -7.05 17.52
CA ARG A 439 -0.69 -7.00 18.99
C ARG A 439 -0.25 -5.61 19.47
N GLY A 440 -0.96 -4.56 19.06
CA GLY A 440 -0.80 -3.20 19.62
C GLY A 440 0.51 -2.46 19.29
N GLN A 441 1.68 -3.05 19.57
CA GLN A 441 3.00 -2.58 19.17
C GLN A 441 3.58 -3.53 18.13
N VAL A 442 3.82 -3.03 16.91
CA VAL A 442 4.36 -3.83 15.80
C VAL A 442 5.86 -4.08 16.03
N GLU A 443 6.19 -5.21 16.63
CA GLU A 443 7.57 -5.65 16.86
C GLU A 443 8.34 -5.92 15.56
N ILE A 444 9.67 -6.04 15.66
CA ILE A 444 10.55 -6.25 14.50
C ILE A 444 10.14 -7.47 13.67
N ALA A 445 9.73 -8.53 14.37
CA ALA A 445 9.27 -9.79 13.81
C ALA A 445 7.95 -9.67 13.03
N GLU A 446 6.99 -8.84 13.48
CA GLU A 446 5.68 -8.71 12.84
C GLU A 446 5.80 -8.04 11.46
N GLY A 447 6.60 -6.98 11.35
CA GLY A 447 6.87 -6.37 10.05
C GLY A 447 7.51 -7.37 9.08
N PHE A 448 8.47 -8.18 9.54
CA PHE A 448 9.07 -9.20 8.69
C PHE A 448 8.06 -10.27 8.24
N SER A 449 7.14 -10.68 9.11
CA SER A 449 6.01 -11.57 8.74
C SER A 449 5.17 -10.96 7.60
N TYR A 450 4.88 -9.66 7.62
CA TYR A 450 4.19 -9.00 6.51
C TYR A 450 5.04 -8.92 5.23
N THR A 451 6.36 -8.73 5.33
CA THR A 451 7.26 -8.78 4.17
C THR A 451 7.22 -10.15 3.49
N ILE A 452 7.26 -11.22 4.29
CA ILE A 452 7.11 -12.60 3.80
C ILE A 452 5.72 -12.77 3.15
N LEU A 453 4.66 -12.29 3.78
CA LEU A 453 3.29 -12.35 3.25
C LEU A 453 3.16 -11.63 1.90
N ALA A 454 3.79 -10.47 1.73
CA ALA A 454 3.79 -9.75 0.45
C ALA A 454 4.39 -10.57 -0.70
N HIS A 455 5.38 -11.41 -0.42
CA HIS A 455 5.96 -12.31 -1.43
C HIS A 455 5.01 -13.45 -1.82
N PHE A 456 4.15 -13.90 -0.90
CA PHE A 456 3.05 -14.80 -1.25
C PHE A 456 1.97 -14.08 -2.07
N TYR A 457 1.69 -12.81 -1.78
CA TYR A 457 0.72 -12.02 -2.56
C TYR A 457 1.19 -11.78 -4.00
N LEU A 458 2.51 -11.68 -4.20
CA LEU A 458 3.13 -11.57 -5.52
C LEU A 458 2.76 -12.74 -6.45
N VAL A 459 2.54 -13.94 -5.89
CA VAL A 459 2.12 -15.13 -6.66
C VAL A 459 0.76 -14.90 -7.32
N PHE A 460 -0.18 -14.24 -6.63
CA PHE A 460 -1.49 -13.92 -7.20
C PHE A 460 -1.41 -12.87 -8.32
N LEU A 461 -0.40 -12.00 -8.33
CA LEU A 461 -0.17 -11.04 -9.42
C LEU A 461 0.29 -11.71 -10.72
N LEU A 462 0.83 -12.94 -10.65
CA LEU A 462 1.18 -13.72 -11.84
C LEU A 462 -0.05 -14.32 -12.53
N LEU A 463 -1.16 -14.47 -11.80
CA LEU A 463 -2.46 -14.95 -12.30
C LEU A 463 -3.30 -13.77 -12.84
N GLY A 464 -2.72 -13.06 -13.82
CA GLY A 464 -3.20 -11.75 -14.26
C GLY A 464 -4.60 -11.74 -14.91
N ASP A 465 -5.03 -12.85 -15.53
CA ASP A 465 -6.29 -12.95 -16.26
C ASP A 465 -7.48 -13.32 -15.37
N LEU A 466 -7.25 -13.62 -14.09
CA LEU A 466 -8.29 -13.89 -13.10
C LEU A 466 -8.74 -12.59 -12.42
N TRP A 467 -9.96 -12.15 -12.77
CA TRP A 467 -10.51 -10.85 -12.36
C TRP A 467 -10.59 -10.63 -10.84
N TYR A 468 -10.78 -11.70 -10.07
CA TYR A 468 -10.92 -11.64 -8.61
C TYR A 468 -9.59 -11.69 -7.85
N LEU A 469 -8.45 -11.94 -8.50
CA LEU A 469 -7.13 -12.06 -7.84
C LEU A 469 -6.22 -10.85 -8.09
N ASN A 470 -5.99 -10.49 -9.35
CA ASN A 470 -4.90 -9.58 -9.73
C ASN A 470 -4.99 -8.20 -9.05
N ARG A 471 -6.15 -7.53 -9.19
CA ARG A 471 -6.33 -6.15 -8.72
C ARG A 471 -6.34 -6.04 -7.19
N ALA A 472 -6.94 -7.01 -6.51
CA ALA A 472 -7.04 -7.06 -5.05
C ALA A 472 -5.66 -7.08 -4.39
N PHE A 473 -4.81 -8.03 -4.80
CA PHE A 473 -3.51 -8.24 -4.16
C PHE A 473 -2.49 -7.14 -4.47
N HIS A 474 -2.62 -6.43 -5.59
CA HIS A 474 -1.77 -5.29 -5.88
C HIS A 474 -1.91 -4.20 -4.81
N LYS A 475 -3.15 -3.91 -4.41
CA LYS A 475 -3.44 -2.91 -3.36
C LYS A 475 -3.05 -3.40 -1.97
N GLU A 476 -3.24 -4.68 -1.66
CA GLU A 476 -2.81 -5.24 -0.38
C GLU A 476 -1.27 -5.19 -0.22
N ILE A 477 -0.51 -5.44 -1.29
CA ILE A 477 0.96 -5.26 -1.27
C ILE A 477 1.33 -3.78 -1.02
N GLN A 478 0.60 -2.84 -1.61
CA GLN A 478 0.81 -1.41 -1.34
C GLN A 478 0.52 -1.06 0.13
N LYS A 479 -0.50 -1.65 0.75
CA LYS A 479 -0.79 -1.49 2.18
C LYS A 479 0.38 -1.99 3.03
N ILE A 480 0.90 -3.19 2.74
CA ILE A 480 2.08 -3.75 3.42
C ILE A 480 3.30 -2.84 3.27
N PHE A 481 3.56 -2.32 2.07
CA PHE A 481 4.69 -1.41 1.84
C PHE A 481 4.57 -0.12 2.65
N ARG A 482 3.37 0.48 2.71
CA ARG A 482 3.12 1.68 3.53
C ARG A 482 3.34 1.42 5.02
N LEU A 483 2.89 0.27 5.54
CA LEU A 483 3.12 -0.14 6.92
C LEU A 483 4.62 -0.26 7.25
N GLN A 484 5.40 -0.85 6.34
CA GLN A 484 6.85 -1.00 6.51
C GLN A 484 7.59 0.34 6.49
N VAL A 485 7.21 1.25 5.59
CA VAL A 485 7.79 2.60 5.51
C VAL A 485 7.46 3.40 6.77
N LYS A 486 6.22 3.34 7.24
CA LYS A 486 5.77 3.96 8.50
C LYS A 486 6.62 3.46 9.67
N ARG A 487 6.89 2.15 9.76
CA ARG A 487 7.76 1.57 10.78
C ARG A 487 9.21 2.03 10.67
N LYS A 488 9.82 2.04 9.47
CA LYS A 488 11.22 2.45 9.29
C LYS A 488 11.43 3.91 9.73
N LEU A 489 10.42 4.76 9.55
CA LEU A 489 10.42 6.13 10.05
C LEU A 489 10.34 6.17 11.59
N VAL A 490 9.50 5.34 12.21
CA VAL A 490 9.39 5.21 13.68
C VAL A 490 10.67 4.67 14.33
N ASP A 491 11.29 3.64 13.76
CA ASP A 491 12.55 3.05 14.28
C ASP A 491 13.72 4.06 14.20
N ILE A 492 13.78 4.88 13.15
CA ILE A 492 14.77 5.97 13.01
C ILE A 492 14.55 7.05 14.08
N CYS A 493 13.30 7.39 14.39
CA CYS A 493 12.97 8.32 15.48
C CYS A 493 13.36 7.76 16.87
N HIS A 494 13.20 6.46 17.11
CA HIS A 494 13.58 5.83 18.37
C HIS A 494 15.10 5.72 18.57
N HIS A 495 15.88 5.43 17.50
CA HIS A 495 17.34 5.37 17.61
C HIS A 495 18.01 6.73 17.89
N HIS A 496 17.34 7.83 17.53
CA HIS A 496 17.78 9.17 17.90
C HIS A 496 17.45 9.56 19.36
N SER A 497 16.57 8.81 20.04
CA SER A 497 16.18 9.04 21.43
C SER A 497 17.05 8.29 22.46
N SER A 498 17.79 7.26 22.03
CA SER A 498 18.64 6.41 22.91
C SER A 498 19.92 7.07 23.45
N THR A 499 20.14 8.36 23.21
CA THR A 499 21.27 9.14 23.80
C THR A 499 20.86 10.10 24.90
N SER A 500 19.61 10.06 25.37
CA SER A 500 19.16 10.92 26.46
C SER A 500 18.25 10.18 27.43
N THR A 501 18.88 9.70 28.51
CA THR A 501 18.38 9.60 29.89
C THR A 501 17.26 8.61 30.20
N GLU A 502 17.60 7.64 31.06
CA GLU A 502 16.71 7.00 32.04
C GLU A 502 15.87 8.06 32.76
N MET A 503 14.54 7.87 32.86
CA MET A 503 13.77 7.90 34.12
C MET A 503 12.26 7.74 33.84
N ASP A 504 11.73 6.70 34.46
CA ASP A 504 10.36 6.44 34.90
C ASP A 504 9.20 6.14 33.92
N SER A 505 8.57 5.03 34.27
CA SER A 505 7.40 4.37 33.75
C SER A 505 6.10 5.05 34.20
N THR A 506 5.25 5.41 33.23
CA THR A 506 3.79 5.35 33.41
C THR A 506 3.14 5.24 32.03
N GLU A 507 2.45 4.13 31.79
CA GLU A 507 1.58 3.93 30.64
C GLU A 507 0.47 5.00 30.65
N GLY A 508 0.71 6.10 29.93
CA GLY A 508 -0.30 7.08 29.58
C GLY A 508 -0.80 6.79 28.16
N MET A 509 -2.05 6.37 28.04
CA MET A 509 -2.81 6.38 26.79
C MET A 509 -2.57 7.70 26.05
N PHE A 510 -1.94 7.66 24.86
CA PHE A 510 -1.63 8.87 24.09
C PHE A 510 -2.92 9.57 23.62
N GLU A 511 -3.46 10.45 24.45
CA GLU A 511 -4.59 11.31 24.13
C GLU A 511 -4.10 12.46 23.24
N PHE A 512 -4.59 12.51 22.00
CA PHE A 512 -4.33 13.65 21.12
C PHE A 512 -5.04 14.89 21.69
N LYS A 513 -4.27 15.96 21.92
CA LYS A 513 -4.80 17.27 22.34
C LYS A 513 -4.43 18.32 21.29
N LEU A 514 -5.40 19.17 20.92
CA LEU A 514 -5.18 20.28 19.99
C LEU A 514 -4.17 21.28 20.56
N TYR A 515 -4.25 21.54 21.86
CA TYR A 515 -3.23 22.26 22.61
C TYR A 515 -2.80 21.43 23.82
N ARG A 516 -1.48 21.22 23.97
CA ARG A 516 -0.89 20.60 25.18
C ARG A 516 -0.55 21.62 26.28
N TYR A 517 -0.77 22.89 26.01
CA TYR A 517 -0.65 24.02 26.92
C TYR A 517 -1.90 24.90 26.80
N THR A 518 -2.18 25.74 27.79
CA THR A 518 -3.20 26.79 27.64
C THR A 518 -2.57 27.99 26.94
N PRO A 519 -3.04 28.41 25.73
CA PRO A 519 -2.44 29.55 25.02
C PRO A 519 -2.45 30.82 25.87
N SER A 520 -1.31 31.52 25.95
CA SER A 520 -1.20 32.76 26.71
C SER A 520 -1.93 33.91 26.02
N LEU A 521 -3.00 34.41 26.65
CA LEU A 521 -3.74 35.56 26.15
C LEU A 521 -2.84 36.80 26.01
N GLY A 522 -1.97 37.05 27.00
CA GLY A 522 -1.07 38.20 27.00
C GLY A 522 -0.08 38.16 25.83
N ALA A 523 0.54 37.01 25.58
CA ALA A 523 1.46 36.85 24.46
C ALA A 523 0.75 36.94 23.11
N ALA A 524 -0.44 36.33 22.97
CA ALA A 524 -1.24 36.40 21.76
C ALA A 524 -1.66 37.84 21.41
N VAL A 525 -2.13 38.62 22.40
CA VAL A 525 -2.50 40.02 22.22
C VAL A 525 -1.29 40.90 21.88
N LEU A 526 -0.14 40.67 22.52
CA LEU A 526 1.10 41.40 22.21
C LEU A 526 1.49 41.22 20.73
N PHE A 527 1.60 39.97 20.25
CA PHE A 527 1.96 39.72 18.86
C PHE A 527 0.88 40.16 17.87
N LEU A 528 -0.40 40.09 18.24
CA LEU A 528 -1.49 40.64 17.45
C LEU A 528 -1.29 42.15 17.19
N ILE A 529 -1.03 42.93 18.25
CA ILE A 529 -0.80 44.38 18.12
C ILE A 529 0.44 44.65 17.28
N LEU A 530 1.54 43.94 17.54
CA LEU A 530 2.79 44.10 16.78
C LEU A 530 2.60 43.81 15.28
N PHE A 531 1.96 42.69 14.93
CA PHE A 531 1.67 42.34 13.54
C PHE A 531 0.68 43.30 12.88
N ALA A 532 -0.33 43.78 13.61
CA ALA A 532 -1.28 44.75 13.08
C ALA A 532 -0.59 46.09 12.73
N LEU A 533 0.21 46.63 13.65
CA LEU A 533 0.92 47.89 13.45
C LEU A 533 1.92 47.82 12.29
N ILE A 534 2.73 46.77 12.22
CA ILE A 534 3.71 46.62 11.15
C ILE A 534 3.03 46.33 9.80
N THR A 535 1.92 45.59 9.77
CA THR A 535 1.14 45.36 8.53
C THR A 535 0.53 46.65 8.00
N LEU A 536 -0.05 47.48 8.89
CA LEU A 536 -0.56 48.80 8.52
C LEU A 536 0.56 49.72 8.00
N TYR A 537 1.74 49.66 8.61
CA TYR A 537 2.92 50.38 8.13
C TYR A 537 3.34 49.96 6.72
N HIS A 538 3.40 48.65 6.43
CA HIS A 538 3.67 48.13 5.09
C HIS A 538 2.58 48.52 4.08
N LEU A 539 1.31 48.46 4.46
CA LEU A 539 0.20 48.90 3.60
C LEU A 539 0.33 50.39 3.25
N TYR A 540 0.63 51.22 4.25
CA TYR A 540 0.92 52.64 4.04
C TYR A 540 2.09 52.83 3.06
N GLN A 541 3.20 52.09 3.22
CA GLN A 541 4.34 52.16 2.32
C GLN A 541 3.98 51.73 0.89
N VAL A 542 3.21 50.66 0.72
CA VAL A 542 2.76 50.17 -0.60
C VAL A 542 1.92 51.21 -1.33
N ILE A 543 0.97 51.83 -0.62
CA ILE A 543 0.11 52.89 -1.18
C ILE A 543 0.96 54.13 -1.51
N ARG A 544 1.81 54.58 -0.58
CA ARG A 544 2.60 55.81 -0.72
C ARG A 544 3.66 55.69 -1.82
N LEU A 545 4.34 54.55 -1.92
CA LEU A 545 5.40 54.28 -2.91
C LEU A 545 4.86 53.62 -4.20
N ARG A 546 3.54 53.40 -4.28
CA ARG A 546 2.82 52.76 -5.40
C ARG A 546 3.45 51.43 -5.83
N SER A 547 3.93 50.65 -4.86
CA SER A 547 4.63 49.39 -5.08
C SER A 547 3.68 48.18 -4.98
N TRP A 548 2.71 48.11 -5.89
CA TRP A 548 1.65 47.10 -5.89
C TRP A 548 2.14 45.65 -5.86
N TYR A 549 3.34 45.37 -6.40
CA TYR A 549 3.93 44.03 -6.36
C TYR A 549 4.19 43.52 -4.93
N PHE A 550 4.32 44.44 -3.97
CA PHE A 550 4.59 44.14 -2.58
C PHE A 550 3.30 43.92 -1.76
N LEU A 551 2.12 43.96 -2.40
CA LEU A 551 0.85 43.60 -1.74
C LEU A 551 0.85 42.17 -1.20
N VAL A 552 1.54 41.24 -1.86
CA VAL A 552 1.68 39.85 -1.41
C VAL A 552 2.30 39.79 -0.01
N PHE A 553 3.26 40.66 0.30
CA PHE A 553 3.86 40.79 1.62
C PHE A 553 2.85 41.28 2.66
N VAL A 554 1.99 42.24 2.29
CA VAL A 554 0.93 42.76 3.16
C VAL A 554 -0.10 41.66 3.47
N PHE A 555 -0.47 40.84 2.49
CA PHE A 555 -1.36 39.69 2.72
C PHE A 555 -0.77 38.70 3.72
N GLY A 556 0.54 38.43 3.66
CA GLY A 556 1.23 37.63 4.69
C GLY A 556 1.12 38.25 6.09
N GLY A 557 1.19 39.58 6.20
CA GLY A 557 0.95 40.30 7.46
C GLY A 557 -0.49 40.16 7.96
N VAL A 558 -1.49 40.25 7.07
CA VAL A 558 -2.90 40.02 7.41
C VAL A 558 -3.13 38.59 7.91
N PHE A 559 -2.49 37.59 7.30
CA PHE A 559 -2.56 36.21 7.75
C PHE A 559 -2.04 36.06 9.18
N GLN A 560 -0.92 36.70 9.53
CA GLN A 560 -0.44 36.72 10.92
C GLN A 560 -1.47 37.35 11.86
N VAL A 561 -2.06 38.50 11.51
CA VAL A 561 -3.09 39.16 12.33
C VAL A 561 -4.28 38.23 12.59
N ILE A 562 -4.84 37.61 11.55
CA ILE A 562 -5.95 36.65 11.69
C ILE A 562 -5.53 35.47 12.56
N GLY A 563 -4.33 34.94 12.33
CA GLY A 563 -3.75 33.85 13.11
C GLY A 563 -3.71 34.14 14.61
N TYR A 564 -3.21 35.32 15.00
CA TYR A 564 -3.15 35.71 16.43
C TYR A 564 -4.50 36.12 17.00
N ILE A 565 -5.47 36.58 16.19
CA ILE A 565 -6.88 36.72 16.65
C ILE A 565 -7.43 35.34 17.03
N CYS A 566 -7.32 34.35 16.15
CA CYS A 566 -7.76 32.99 16.44
C CYS A 566 -7.03 32.41 17.67
N ARG A 567 -5.73 32.70 17.82
CA ARG A 567 -4.95 32.24 18.97
C ARG A 567 -5.37 32.90 20.29
N ALA A 568 -5.74 34.17 20.28
CA ALA A 568 -6.31 34.85 21.45
C ALA A 568 -7.68 34.26 21.82
N LEU A 569 -8.52 33.94 20.82
CA LEU A 569 -9.82 33.28 21.05
C LEU A 569 -9.65 31.85 21.59
N ALA A 570 -8.62 31.13 21.17
CA ALA A 570 -8.32 29.77 21.63
C ALA A 570 -7.95 29.70 23.13
N HIS A 571 -7.63 30.83 23.79
CA HIS A 571 -7.45 30.87 25.24
C HIS A 571 -8.72 30.50 26.00
N ASN A 572 -9.88 30.95 25.51
CA ASN A 572 -11.18 30.72 26.14
C ASN A 572 -11.81 29.39 25.71
N ASP A 573 -11.40 28.84 24.56
CA ASP A 573 -11.92 27.59 24.01
C ASP A 573 -10.81 26.80 23.30
N THR A 574 -10.04 26.04 24.08
CA THR A 574 -8.89 25.25 23.61
C THR A 574 -9.29 24.01 22.81
N ASN A 575 -10.57 23.62 22.82
CA ASN A 575 -11.06 22.42 22.16
C ASN A 575 -11.71 22.71 20.80
N SER A 576 -11.86 23.98 20.45
CA SER A 576 -12.43 24.40 19.17
C SER A 576 -11.50 24.11 17.99
N ILE A 577 -11.79 23.00 17.30
CA ILE A 577 -11.14 22.58 16.06
C ILE A 577 -11.08 23.70 15.00
N PRO A 578 -12.17 24.45 14.69
CA PRO A 578 -12.10 25.48 13.66
C PRO A 578 -11.19 26.65 14.07
N ILE A 579 -11.20 27.08 15.34
CA ILE A 579 -10.34 28.17 15.83
C ILE A 579 -8.87 27.76 15.76
N TYR A 580 -8.54 26.54 16.20
CA TYR A 580 -7.20 25.98 16.11
C TYR A 580 -6.72 25.85 14.66
N SER A 581 -7.57 25.30 13.78
CA SER A 581 -7.21 25.02 12.39
C SER A 581 -6.96 26.31 11.61
N ILE A 582 -7.87 27.29 11.71
CA ILE A 582 -7.71 28.59 11.05
C ILE A 582 -6.47 29.30 11.61
N GLY A 583 -6.30 29.33 12.94
CA GLY A 583 -5.15 29.98 13.57
C GLY A 583 -3.82 29.39 13.12
N THR A 584 -3.69 28.07 13.17
CA THR A 584 -2.47 27.35 12.80
C THR A 584 -2.15 27.50 11.32
N ILE A 585 -3.15 27.32 10.44
CA ILE A 585 -2.98 27.46 8.99
C ILE A 585 -2.60 28.90 8.64
N MET A 586 -3.31 29.92 9.13
CA MET A 586 -2.98 31.32 8.80
C MET A 586 -1.55 31.71 9.23
N ILE A 587 -1.10 31.28 10.42
CA ILE A 587 0.27 31.53 10.88
C ILE A 587 1.28 30.80 9.99
N LEU A 588 1.01 29.55 9.62
CA LEU A 588 1.87 28.71 8.80
C LEU A 588 2.01 29.24 7.36
N LEU A 589 0.97 29.86 6.80
CA LEU A 589 0.93 30.31 5.41
C LEU A 589 1.59 31.68 5.15
N ALA A 590 1.97 32.43 6.18
CA ALA A 590 2.59 33.75 6.03
C ALA A 590 4.00 33.76 5.37
N PRO A 591 4.96 32.86 5.72
CA PRO A 591 6.31 32.85 5.14
C PRO A 591 6.36 32.66 3.62
N PRO A 592 5.60 31.73 3.00
CA PRO A 592 5.54 31.63 1.54
C PRO A 592 5.21 32.97 0.86
N LEU A 593 4.31 33.76 1.44
CA LEU A 593 3.95 35.08 0.91
C LEU A 593 5.08 36.11 1.07
N TYR A 594 5.83 36.05 2.18
CA TYR A 594 7.04 36.85 2.37
C TYR A 594 8.15 36.45 1.40
N ALA A 595 8.36 35.15 1.21
CA ALA A 595 9.32 34.57 0.27
C ALA A 595 9.01 34.98 -1.18
N ALA A 596 7.75 34.86 -1.60
CA ALA A 596 7.30 35.33 -2.91
C ALA A 596 7.67 36.80 -3.17
N SER A 597 7.50 37.66 -2.16
CA SER A 597 7.85 39.09 -2.25
C SER A 597 9.37 39.31 -2.32
N ILE A 598 10.16 38.50 -1.64
CA ILE A 598 11.63 38.47 -1.72
C ILE A 598 12.09 38.08 -3.14
N TYR A 599 11.48 37.05 -3.75
CA TYR A 599 11.81 36.62 -5.11
C TYR A 599 11.47 37.71 -6.15
N MET A 600 10.31 38.35 -6.00
CA MET A 600 9.90 39.48 -6.85
C MET A 600 10.86 40.65 -6.71
N THR A 601 11.31 40.93 -5.49
CA THR A 601 12.27 42.01 -5.21
C THR A 601 13.62 41.72 -5.86
N LEU A 602 14.15 40.50 -5.73
CA LEU A 602 15.40 40.11 -6.38
C LEU A 602 15.28 40.20 -7.91
N GLY A 603 14.21 39.65 -8.50
CA GLY A 603 14.00 39.72 -9.94
C GLY A 603 13.93 41.16 -10.49
N ARG A 604 13.32 42.08 -9.73
CA ARG A 604 13.29 43.51 -10.05
C ARG A 604 14.66 44.18 -9.85
N LEU A 605 15.41 43.78 -8.83
CA LEU A 605 16.75 44.31 -8.57
C LEU A 605 17.74 43.92 -9.69
N ILE A 606 17.71 42.67 -10.14
CA ILE A 606 18.54 42.20 -11.26
C ILE A 606 18.27 43.03 -12.52
N LYS A 607 16.99 43.30 -12.81
CA LYS A 607 16.59 44.17 -13.93
C LYS A 607 17.02 45.61 -13.73
N TYR A 608 16.87 46.15 -12.52
CA TYR A 608 17.27 47.51 -12.21
C TYR A 608 18.78 47.74 -12.42
N LEU A 609 19.60 46.71 -12.17
CA LEU A 609 21.05 46.73 -12.33
C LEU A 609 21.52 46.38 -13.76
N ASP A 610 20.61 46.14 -14.71
CA ASP A 610 20.90 45.64 -16.06
C ASP A 610 21.80 44.39 -16.06
N ALA A 611 21.61 43.52 -15.06
CA ALA A 611 22.48 42.38 -14.76
C ALA A 611 21.85 41.02 -15.12
N GLU A 612 20.89 40.99 -16.07
CA GLU A 612 20.13 39.78 -16.40
C GLU A 612 21.02 38.63 -16.89
N ALA A 613 22.10 38.93 -17.62
CA ALA A 613 23.07 37.95 -18.11
C ALA A 613 23.90 37.28 -16.99
N LEU A 614 24.01 37.91 -15.82
CA LEU A 614 24.75 37.38 -14.67
C LEU A 614 23.90 36.40 -13.84
N SER A 615 22.57 36.45 -13.98
CA SER A 615 21.66 35.56 -13.27
C SER A 615 21.74 34.13 -13.81
N ILE A 616 21.84 33.13 -12.91
CA ILE A 616 21.79 31.71 -13.30
C ILE A 616 20.42 31.36 -13.88
N VAL A 617 19.37 31.88 -13.24
CA VAL A 617 17.98 31.65 -13.64
C VAL A 617 17.50 32.89 -14.37
N PRO A 618 16.97 32.78 -15.61
CA PRO A 618 16.44 33.93 -16.31
C PRO A 618 15.40 34.67 -15.46
N THR A 619 15.46 36.00 -15.42
CA THR A 619 14.62 36.84 -14.53
C THR A 619 13.11 36.64 -14.73
N ARG A 620 12.69 36.19 -15.92
CA ARG A 620 11.29 35.84 -16.24
C ARG A 620 10.81 34.57 -15.53
N TRP A 621 11.70 33.60 -15.32
CA TRP A 621 11.39 32.31 -14.71
C TRP A 621 11.73 32.26 -13.23
N LEU A 622 12.66 33.12 -12.76
CA LEU A 622 13.10 33.15 -11.36
C LEU A 622 11.91 33.28 -10.40
N THR A 623 11.07 34.31 -10.57
CA THR A 623 9.91 34.49 -9.69
C THR A 623 8.89 33.37 -9.88
N LEU A 624 8.67 32.90 -11.11
CA LEU A 624 7.66 31.90 -11.41
C LEU A 624 7.97 30.54 -10.77
N ILE A 625 9.21 30.04 -10.94
CA ILE A 625 9.62 28.72 -10.44
C ILE A 625 9.51 28.64 -8.92
N PHE A 626 10.05 29.64 -8.20
CA PHE A 626 10.06 29.60 -6.74
C PHE A 626 8.68 29.86 -6.15
N VAL A 627 7.85 30.72 -6.75
CA VAL A 627 6.46 30.90 -6.31
C VAL A 627 5.63 29.64 -6.55
N ILE A 628 5.81 28.94 -7.68
CA ILE A 628 5.11 27.67 -7.92
C ILE A 628 5.52 26.62 -6.88
N GLY A 629 6.82 26.51 -6.56
CA GLY A 629 7.31 25.62 -5.51
C GLY A 629 6.66 25.91 -4.16
N ASP A 630 6.59 27.19 -3.78
CA ASP A 630 5.95 27.63 -2.55
C ASP A 630 4.43 27.39 -2.56
N VAL A 631 3.75 27.55 -3.69
CA VAL A 631 2.31 27.25 -3.85
C VAL A 631 2.02 25.75 -3.73
N VAL A 632 2.86 24.90 -4.32
CA VAL A 632 2.73 23.44 -4.18
C VAL A 632 2.92 23.03 -2.72
N ALA A 633 3.99 23.52 -2.09
CA ALA A 633 4.24 23.27 -0.67
C ALA A 633 3.09 23.78 0.23
N PHE A 634 2.55 24.96 -0.09
CA PHE A 634 1.38 25.55 0.56
C PHE A 634 0.17 24.63 0.45
N VAL A 635 -0.16 24.12 -0.74
CA VAL A 635 -1.32 23.25 -0.95
C VAL A 635 -1.16 21.96 -0.15
N MET A 636 0.06 21.42 -0.10
CA MET A 636 0.37 20.26 0.73
C MET A 636 0.17 20.57 2.22
N GLN A 637 0.69 21.69 2.74
CA GLN A 637 0.52 22.06 4.15
C GLN A 637 -0.95 22.33 4.53
N ALA A 638 -1.71 23.00 3.66
CA ALA A 638 -3.13 23.27 3.86
C ALA A 638 -3.96 21.98 3.79
N ALA A 639 -3.68 21.10 2.82
CA ALA A 639 -4.29 19.79 2.74
C ALA A 639 -3.96 18.95 3.98
N GLY A 640 -2.69 18.92 4.39
CA GLY A 640 -2.26 18.22 5.59
C GLY A 640 -2.96 18.74 6.86
N GLY A 641 -3.05 20.07 7.01
CA GLY A 641 -3.81 20.72 8.08
C GLY A 641 -5.30 20.37 8.08
N GLY A 642 -5.94 20.37 6.90
CA GLY A 642 -7.34 19.97 6.74
C GLY A 642 -7.58 18.49 7.05
N ILE A 643 -6.67 17.60 6.63
CA ILE A 643 -6.73 16.17 6.93
C ILE A 643 -6.53 15.96 8.45
N MET A 644 -5.63 16.69 9.10
CA MET A 644 -5.46 16.66 10.57
C MET A 644 -6.72 17.11 11.32
N ALA A 645 -7.46 18.09 10.78
CA ALA A 645 -8.70 18.58 11.37
C ALA A 645 -9.90 17.61 11.24
N SER A 646 -9.77 16.53 10.46
CA SER A 646 -10.84 15.53 10.26
C SER A 646 -11.04 14.57 11.44
N GLY A 647 -10.15 14.60 12.45
CA GLY A 647 -10.39 14.00 13.76
C GLY A 647 -10.09 12.50 13.93
N SER A 648 -9.57 11.82 12.91
CA SER A 648 -9.14 10.41 12.97
C SER A 648 -7.60 10.32 13.07
N LEU A 649 -7.01 9.49 13.95
CA LEU A 649 -5.56 9.42 14.22
C LEU A 649 -4.73 9.14 12.96
N SER A 650 -5.23 8.35 12.01
CA SER A 650 -4.53 8.12 10.74
C SER A 650 -4.65 9.29 9.77
N ALA A 651 -5.76 10.03 9.76
CA ALA A 651 -5.85 11.28 9.03
C ALA A 651 -4.96 12.34 9.69
N MET A 652 -4.81 12.31 11.00
CA MET A 652 -3.85 13.16 11.70
C MET A 652 -2.41 12.81 11.35
N ASN A 653 -2.03 11.53 11.35
CA ASN A 653 -0.69 11.09 10.93
C ASN A 653 -0.43 11.32 9.43
N THR A 654 -1.43 11.10 8.58
CA THR A 654 -1.34 11.36 7.13
C THR A 654 -1.25 12.85 6.88
N GLY A 655 -2.09 13.64 7.54
CA GLY A 655 -2.09 15.09 7.45
C GLY A 655 -0.79 15.70 7.95
N GLU A 656 -0.27 15.20 9.07
CA GLU A 656 1.05 15.55 9.62
C GLU A 656 2.15 15.22 8.60
N THR A 657 2.16 14.02 8.03
CA THR A 657 3.13 13.62 7.00
C THR A 657 3.05 14.52 5.77
N VAL A 658 1.84 14.81 5.27
CA VAL A 658 1.63 15.68 4.12
C VAL A 658 2.09 17.11 4.43
N THR A 659 1.85 17.61 5.64
CA THR A 659 2.36 18.90 6.13
C THR A 659 3.90 18.91 6.21
N ILE A 660 4.53 17.85 6.74
CA ILE A 660 5.99 17.70 6.81
C ILE A 660 6.61 17.69 5.41
N VAL A 661 6.04 16.93 4.48
CA VAL A 661 6.55 16.90 3.09
C VAL A 661 6.41 18.28 2.45
N GLY A 662 5.28 18.97 2.67
CA GLY A 662 5.11 20.34 2.21
C GLY A 662 6.18 21.29 2.78
N LEU A 663 6.47 21.21 4.08
CA LEU A 663 7.52 22.01 4.73
C LEU A 663 8.92 21.67 4.18
N ALA A 664 9.22 20.40 3.93
CA ALA A 664 10.49 19.97 3.37
C ALA A 664 10.68 20.45 1.92
N VAL A 665 9.64 20.37 1.09
CA VAL A 665 9.64 20.91 -0.28
C VAL A 665 9.88 22.42 -0.25
N GLN A 666 9.15 23.16 0.60
CA GLN A 666 9.35 24.60 0.77
C GLN A 666 10.79 24.93 1.17
N LEU A 667 11.34 24.21 2.16
CA LEU A 667 12.70 24.41 2.64
C LEU A 667 13.73 24.18 1.53
N ALA A 668 13.54 23.15 0.71
CA ALA A 668 14.42 22.83 -0.41
C ALA A 668 14.40 23.94 -1.48
N PHE A 669 13.22 24.35 -1.93
CA PHE A 669 13.08 25.42 -2.93
C PHE A 669 13.64 26.76 -2.43
N PHE A 670 13.35 27.11 -1.18
CA PHE A 670 13.84 28.34 -0.56
C PHE A 670 15.37 28.33 -0.42
N SER A 671 15.96 27.19 -0.06
CA SER A 671 17.42 27.03 0.02
C SER A 671 18.10 27.21 -1.35
N VAL A 672 17.51 26.65 -2.41
CA VAL A 672 18.00 26.84 -3.79
C VAL A 672 17.92 28.32 -4.20
N PHE A 673 16.89 29.04 -3.76
CA PHE A 673 16.79 30.49 -3.99
C PHE A 673 17.93 31.26 -3.31
N ILE A 674 18.25 30.95 -2.03
CA ILE A 674 19.36 31.59 -1.31
C ILE A 674 20.68 31.37 -2.05
N VAL A 675 20.93 30.14 -2.52
CA VAL A 675 22.12 29.81 -3.32
C VAL A 675 22.14 30.62 -4.61
N THR A 676 21.02 30.69 -5.34
CA THR A 676 20.91 31.47 -6.58
C THR A 676 21.17 32.96 -6.36
N SER A 677 20.61 33.54 -5.29
CA SER A 677 20.82 34.93 -4.88
C SER A 677 22.29 35.19 -4.52
N THR A 678 22.92 34.27 -3.78
CA THR A 678 24.35 34.34 -3.40
C THR A 678 25.26 34.29 -4.62
N ILE A 679 25.00 33.40 -5.57
CA ILE A 679 25.80 33.32 -6.79
C ILE A 679 25.60 34.56 -7.66
N PHE A 680 24.38 35.10 -7.77
CA PHE A 680 24.15 36.37 -8.45
C PHE A 680 24.98 37.51 -7.81
N HIS A 681 24.93 37.63 -6.48
CA HIS A 681 25.68 38.65 -5.75
C HIS A 681 27.20 38.51 -5.94
N TRP A 682 27.72 37.29 -5.92
CA TRP A 682 29.12 37.02 -6.20
C TRP A 682 29.49 37.41 -7.64
N ARG A 683 28.66 37.04 -8.63
CA ARG A 683 28.90 37.35 -10.05
C ARG A 683 28.88 38.84 -10.34
N ILE A 684 27.97 39.61 -9.76
CA ILE A 684 27.90 41.06 -9.97
C ILE A 684 29.05 41.80 -9.30
N HIS A 685 29.60 41.26 -8.20
CA HIS A 685 30.79 41.86 -7.59
C HIS A 685 32.07 41.56 -8.40
N HIS A 686 32.12 40.44 -9.13
CA HIS A 686 33.23 40.11 -10.02
C HIS A 686 33.10 40.74 -11.41
N ASN A 687 31.89 40.91 -11.93
CA ASN A 687 31.59 41.54 -13.22
C ASN A 687 30.57 42.68 -13.01
N PRO A 688 31.01 43.82 -12.45
CA PRO A 688 30.11 44.91 -12.12
C PRO A 688 29.53 45.57 -13.37
N THR A 689 28.22 45.81 -13.37
CA THR A 689 27.54 46.59 -14.42
C THR A 689 27.72 48.09 -14.20
N GLU A 690 27.55 48.91 -15.25
CA GLU A 690 27.66 50.37 -15.13
C GLU A 690 26.80 50.94 -14.01
N ARG A 691 25.55 50.46 -13.89
CA ARG A 691 24.63 50.88 -12.81
C ARG A 691 25.07 50.44 -11.41
N SER A 692 25.77 49.32 -11.28
CA SER A 692 26.31 48.86 -10.00
C SER A 692 27.52 49.70 -9.53
N LEU A 693 28.22 50.34 -10.47
CA LEU A 693 29.40 51.18 -10.24
C LEU A 693 29.06 52.64 -9.91
N ILE A 694 27.83 53.09 -10.21
CA ILE A 694 27.35 54.42 -9.82
C ILE A 694 27.24 54.46 -8.28
N LYS A 695 28.37 54.76 -7.62
CA LYS A 695 28.42 55.17 -6.23
C LYS A 695 27.82 56.56 -6.15
N GLY A 696 26.54 56.63 -5.78
CA GLY A 696 25.97 57.88 -5.29
C GLY A 696 26.85 58.40 -4.14
N GLN A 697 27.45 59.56 -4.34
CA GLN A 697 28.02 60.33 -3.23
C GLN A 697 26.90 60.58 -2.20
N SER A 698 27.27 60.49 -0.93
CA SER A 698 26.57 61.00 0.25
C SER A 698 25.79 60.01 1.12
N LYS A 699 26.14 60.12 2.41
CA LYS A 699 25.45 59.75 3.67
C LYS A 699 24.77 58.39 3.73
N TRP A 700 25.06 57.69 4.83
CA TRP A 700 24.52 56.42 5.34
C TRP A 700 22.98 56.25 5.37
N THR A 701 22.22 57.22 4.85
CA THR A 701 20.77 57.29 4.81
C THR A 701 20.12 56.90 3.47
N GLU A 702 20.87 56.71 2.38
CA GLU A 702 20.29 56.27 1.09
C GLU A 702 20.36 54.74 0.88
N THR A 703 19.24 54.15 0.44
CA THR A 703 19.09 52.70 0.27
C THR A 703 19.80 52.24 -1.01
N THR A 704 20.97 51.61 -0.90
CA THR A 704 21.74 51.10 -2.05
C THR A 704 21.31 49.69 -2.46
N TRP A 705 21.72 49.24 -3.65
CA TRP A 705 21.47 47.86 -4.09
C TRP A 705 22.12 46.82 -3.16
N VAL A 706 23.27 47.15 -2.57
CA VAL A 706 23.95 46.31 -1.57
C VAL A 706 23.12 46.23 -0.28
N THR A 707 22.53 47.35 0.15
CA THR A 707 21.61 47.39 1.29
C THR A 707 20.39 46.51 1.04
N VAL A 708 19.78 46.60 -0.17
CA VAL A 708 18.65 45.73 -0.54
C VAL A 708 19.07 44.26 -0.53
N MET A 709 20.23 43.90 -1.08
CA MET A 709 20.73 42.52 -1.00
C MET A 709 20.93 42.05 0.44
N GLY A 710 21.54 42.88 1.31
CA GLY A 710 21.69 42.60 2.73
C GLY A 710 20.36 42.34 3.43
N VAL A 711 19.36 43.17 3.13
CA VAL A 711 17.98 43.04 3.64
C VAL A 711 17.32 41.75 3.17
N LEU A 712 17.52 41.36 1.89
CA LEU A 712 17.04 40.08 1.37
C LEU A 712 17.73 38.90 2.06
N TYR A 713 19.03 38.96 2.36
CA TYR A 713 19.71 37.89 3.09
C TYR A 713 19.25 37.76 4.53
N VAL A 714 19.21 38.86 5.29
CA VAL A 714 18.73 38.84 6.68
C VAL A 714 17.31 38.30 6.73
N SER A 715 16.42 38.79 5.85
CA SER A 715 15.05 38.30 5.75
C SER A 715 14.99 36.82 5.38
N SER A 716 15.84 36.36 4.45
CA SER A 716 15.89 34.96 4.04
C SER A 716 16.41 34.05 5.15
N VAL A 717 17.44 34.46 5.90
CA VAL A 717 17.95 33.67 7.03
C VAL A 717 16.89 33.54 8.13
N LEU A 718 16.17 34.63 8.46
CA LEU A 718 15.08 34.57 9.45
C LEU A 718 13.95 33.62 9.01
N ILE A 719 13.55 33.66 7.73
CA ILE A 719 12.57 32.72 7.16
C ILE A 719 13.11 31.29 7.15
N LEU A 720 14.38 31.09 6.85
CA LEU A 720 15.00 29.77 6.80
C LEU A 720 15.04 29.12 8.19
N VAL A 721 15.47 29.86 9.21
CA VAL A 721 15.50 29.37 10.60
C VAL A 721 14.09 29.00 11.06
N ARG A 722 13.08 29.84 10.75
CA ARG A 722 11.67 29.50 10.99
C ARG A 722 11.26 28.20 10.29
N SER A 723 11.55 28.06 9.00
CA SER A 723 11.17 26.87 8.23
C SER A 723 11.82 25.60 8.76
N ILE A 724 13.08 25.67 9.22
CA ILE A 724 13.77 24.55 9.87
C ILE A 724 13.11 24.22 11.21
N PHE A 725 12.84 25.24 12.04
CA PHE A 725 12.12 25.06 13.31
C PHE A 725 10.77 24.39 13.09
N ARG A 726 9.97 24.87 12.13
CA ARG A 726 8.67 24.29 11.79
C ARG A 726 8.79 22.85 11.29
N LEU A 727 9.79 22.55 10.47
CA LEU A 727 10.04 21.17 10.04
C LEU A 727 10.34 20.25 11.23
N ILE A 728 11.20 20.69 12.17
CA ILE A 728 11.55 19.91 13.37
C ILE A 728 10.35 19.77 14.31
N GLU A 729 9.61 20.87 14.55
CA GLU A 729 8.42 20.88 15.40
C GLU A 729 7.38 19.88 14.91
N TYR A 730 7.05 19.89 13.61
CA TYR A 730 6.12 18.93 13.02
C TYR A 730 6.70 17.52 12.96
N ALA A 731 8.00 17.35 12.70
CA ALA A 731 8.63 16.02 12.69
C ALA A 731 8.70 15.35 14.08
N GLN A 732 8.60 16.12 15.17
CA GLN A 732 8.49 15.58 16.53
C GLN A 732 7.06 15.10 16.89
N GLY A 733 6.07 15.42 16.06
CA GLY A 733 4.66 15.06 16.27
C GLY A 733 3.98 15.77 17.42
N ASN A 734 2.68 15.48 17.62
CA ASN A 734 1.83 16.17 18.59
C ASN A 734 2.34 16.07 20.05
N ALA A 735 3.09 15.04 20.41
CA ALA A 735 3.67 14.85 21.74
C ALA A 735 5.08 15.45 21.91
N GLY A 736 5.63 16.09 20.87
CA GLY A 736 6.97 16.65 20.86
C GLY A 736 7.22 17.73 21.92
N TYR A 737 8.47 17.88 22.36
CA TYR A 737 8.87 18.89 23.33
C TYR A 737 8.63 20.32 22.80
N LEU A 738 8.87 20.55 21.51
CA LEU A 738 8.68 21.86 20.89
C LEU A 738 7.21 22.28 20.82
N ILE A 739 6.32 21.37 20.41
CA ILE A 739 4.88 21.68 20.29
C ILE A 739 4.17 21.74 21.64
N SER A 740 4.71 21.09 22.68
CA SER A 740 4.15 21.13 24.04
C SER A 740 4.50 22.41 24.81
N HIS A 741 5.49 23.17 24.36
CA HIS A 741 5.93 24.41 25.02
C HIS A 741 5.69 25.64 24.14
N GLU A 742 4.72 26.45 24.53
CA GLU A 742 4.30 27.64 23.79
C GLU A 742 5.44 28.64 23.49
N VAL A 743 6.43 28.74 24.38
CA VAL A 743 7.54 29.71 24.27
C VAL A 743 8.30 29.53 22.95
N PHE A 744 8.53 28.29 22.50
CA PHE A 744 9.30 28.04 21.28
C PHE A 744 8.58 28.57 20.04
N MET A 745 7.26 28.48 20.00
CA MET A 745 6.47 29.06 18.92
C MET A 745 6.61 30.58 18.90
N TYR A 746 6.52 31.28 20.04
CA TYR A 746 6.73 32.73 20.04
C TYR A 746 8.13 33.15 19.63
N VAL A 747 9.16 32.46 20.11
CA VAL A 747 10.57 32.82 19.86
C VAL A 747 11.00 32.45 18.43
N PHE A 748 10.76 31.22 18.00
CA PHE A 748 11.29 30.69 16.73
C PHE A 748 10.30 30.79 15.57
N ASP A 749 9.07 31.27 15.81
CA ASP A 749 8.11 31.55 14.75
C ASP A 749 7.69 33.02 14.73
N SER A 750 7.04 33.49 15.81
CA SER A 750 6.44 34.82 15.84
C SER A 750 7.49 35.94 15.77
N MET A 751 8.53 35.88 16.61
CA MET A 751 9.57 36.90 16.63
C MET A 751 10.35 36.96 15.33
N LEU A 752 10.75 35.81 14.76
CA LEU A 752 11.51 35.79 13.50
C LEU A 752 10.74 36.47 12.37
N MET A 753 9.42 36.24 12.30
CA MET A 753 8.56 36.82 11.26
C MET A 753 8.27 38.29 11.47
N PHE A 754 8.05 38.69 12.71
CA PHE A 754 7.96 40.09 13.06
C PHE A 754 9.25 40.83 12.65
N PHE A 755 10.42 40.28 12.98
CA PHE A 755 11.70 40.86 12.57
C PHE A 755 11.88 40.89 11.05
N THR A 756 11.44 39.86 10.32
CA THR A 756 11.41 39.91 8.84
C THR A 756 10.59 41.10 8.32
N MET A 757 9.39 41.33 8.88
CA MET A 757 8.57 42.48 8.51
C MET A 757 9.22 43.80 8.90
N VAL A 758 9.85 43.89 10.06
CA VAL A 758 10.56 45.09 10.51
C VAL A 758 11.72 45.43 9.57
N VAL A 759 12.58 44.46 9.27
CA VAL A 759 13.74 44.64 8.40
C VAL A 759 13.32 45.07 6.99
N MET A 760 12.29 44.42 6.42
CA MET A 760 11.74 44.81 5.11
C MET A 760 10.99 46.15 5.14
N GLY A 761 10.47 46.57 6.29
CA GLY A 761 9.76 47.85 6.45
C GLY A 761 10.72 49.03 6.53
N PHE A 762 11.78 48.94 7.34
CA PHE A 762 12.78 50.00 7.45
C PHE A 762 13.50 50.24 6.12
N TYR A 763 13.98 49.15 5.50
CA TYR A 763 14.72 49.18 4.24
C TYR A 763 13.85 48.75 3.05
N HIS A 764 12.69 49.40 2.91
CA HIS A 764 11.71 49.05 1.89
C HIS A 764 12.30 49.08 0.47
N PRO A 765 12.34 47.94 -0.27
CA PRO A 765 13.05 47.83 -1.55
C PRO A 765 12.56 48.79 -2.64
N SER A 766 11.29 49.20 -2.58
CA SER A 766 10.72 50.13 -3.56
C SER A 766 11.27 51.55 -3.46
N LYS A 767 11.99 51.91 -2.38
CA LYS A 767 12.72 53.19 -2.32
C LYS A 767 13.81 53.26 -3.39
N LEU A 768 14.49 52.14 -3.66
CA LEU A 768 15.50 52.02 -4.71
C LEU A 768 14.88 51.72 -6.07
N LEU A 769 13.90 50.80 -6.12
CA LEU A 769 13.36 50.27 -7.38
C LEU A 769 12.37 51.22 -8.08
N ASN A 770 11.81 52.22 -7.39
CA ASN A 770 10.92 53.26 -7.94
C ASN A 770 11.44 54.69 -7.66
N PRO A 771 12.63 55.10 -8.18
CA PRO A 771 13.23 56.39 -7.85
C PRO A 771 12.49 57.60 -8.49
N GLY A 772 11.70 57.35 -9.54
CA GLY A 772 11.16 58.39 -10.45
C GLY A 772 10.13 59.37 -9.90
N ARG A 773 9.84 59.42 -8.59
CA ARG A 773 8.86 60.39 -8.03
C ARG A 773 9.18 61.02 -6.67
N MET A 774 10.16 60.55 -5.90
CA MET A 774 10.58 61.28 -4.68
C MET A 774 11.27 62.61 -5.03
N GLY A 775 11.98 62.69 -6.17
CA GLY A 775 12.56 63.93 -6.69
C GLY A 775 11.55 64.97 -7.20
N ARG A 776 10.28 64.59 -7.42
CA ARG A 776 9.25 65.52 -7.93
C ARG A 776 8.65 66.40 -6.83
N GLN A 777 8.89 66.09 -5.54
CA GLN A 777 8.45 66.91 -4.41
C GLN A 777 9.54 67.89 -3.92
N SER A 778 10.83 67.61 -4.12
CA SER A 778 11.93 68.55 -3.82
C SER A 778 12.36 69.41 -5.02
N GLY A 779 12.17 68.94 -6.25
CA GLY A 779 12.48 69.71 -7.46
C GLY A 779 11.58 70.93 -7.67
N ASP A 780 10.35 70.93 -7.14
CA ASP A 780 9.42 72.05 -7.28
C ASP A 780 9.78 73.22 -6.35
N THR A 781 10.45 72.97 -5.22
CA THR A 781 10.87 74.02 -4.28
C THR A 781 12.16 74.70 -4.73
N THR A 782 13.13 73.95 -5.25
CA THR A 782 14.41 74.52 -5.72
C THR A 782 14.27 75.25 -7.06
N THR A 783 13.36 74.80 -7.94
CA THR A 783 13.08 75.49 -9.21
C THR A 783 12.24 76.76 -9.00
N GLN A 784 11.49 76.89 -7.90
CA GLN A 784 10.84 78.14 -7.52
C GLN A 784 11.78 79.14 -6.83
N LEU A 785 12.74 78.68 -6.03
CA LEU A 785 13.74 79.57 -5.41
C LEU A 785 14.68 80.21 -6.45
N TYR A 786 15.14 79.46 -7.46
CA TYR A 786 15.94 80.04 -8.55
C TYR A 786 15.17 81.01 -9.46
N ARG A 787 13.84 80.96 -9.47
CA ARG A 787 12.99 81.85 -10.29
C ARG A 787 12.60 83.13 -9.55
N LEU A 788 12.80 83.18 -8.22
CA LEU A 788 12.58 84.36 -7.38
C LEU A 788 13.87 85.15 -7.10
N GLU A 789 15.05 84.57 -7.35
CA GLU A 789 16.33 85.28 -7.29
C GLU A 789 16.73 85.91 -8.64
N SER A 790 16.00 85.60 -9.71
CA SER A 790 16.21 86.13 -11.07
C SER A 790 15.09 87.06 -11.56
N ALA A 791 14.25 87.55 -10.65
CA ALA A 791 13.21 88.55 -10.88
C ALA A 791 13.31 89.62 -9.80
#